data_AF-A0A7Y4SV71-F1
#
_entry.id   AF-A0A7Y4SV71-F1
#
_cell.length_a   1.000
_cell.length_b   1.000
_cell.length_c   1.000
_cell.angle_alpha   90.00
_cell.angle_beta   90.00
_cell.angle_gamma   90.00
#
_symmetry.space_group_name_H-M   'P 1'
#
loop_
_entity.id
_entity.type
_entity.pdbx_description
1 polymer ?
#
loop_
_entity_poly.entity_id
_entity_poly.type
_entity_poly.pdbx_seq_one_letter_code
_entity_poly.pdbx_strand_id
1 'polypeptide(L)'
;MALEGGFDLGSKTGHMRLELAAASGQGLSGSFTGTLDSFSLEDLTKIDLFPNLPKEGLERLGATLGKLPPLLEPTLHIALGNGQPSLSFSAHTDLRGVRANLLVFVSKGKSGPQAVVGLRPVNFSLAKLFPKLGENPAVAPLANLSLERFGLFAAHGDQTLKASEAEPDVREFFVGLTGDENFELKLSAGLNLEAHLAADQLPQELKQALARLNETMGLDNPGSLSLRGTIGASLHDMRLAAALPPLRPARAPKWLKSGELAFVLTGTPSFMLVATLVVDCEGDLLNLSVEGGVERQGANVAIALKSALQADEAWTSPFGMEWLEIRRFSGQLSIDALANIGFGGGGDVTIGSKDINVFAWTKINAATGVPMGLVVKAESKAGLALLDLADLQGKMRKAAGVGGPKLLPLDRLPDIALRDFALLIASRAVPEEGIDSPGFKLKGDLYIPLKPGASGTKFVAVDCGVSKEGILAKGFLGAFHVGPLTWEDSYVDLEATLAAQHLLVHGRVELLGSSSATDLQFTREKLSFESTREIQDLGKTQLFVESKFDLSKPTFHARGQLDNEFGKTFGDSALGEVADVGGKAAAIGTAALKAFTAARDGLEAARREAELPTALETIDAIAAQRVKEAQVAAVAHKKEMDAKYKAWQDTPDEFPHKAERKAREIIWGQSKIAYDEGPMSRLKVLARRKAQYEQVHAGLAAIAAAKAENQRVQAALGKTLDEIAAYKEKTVVVTSASIEASLELLQALEDGMSVDMNLELLFCGKPKTVNIQWIIGKPAQNAKMVVAALMPAVCRLVNG
;
A
#
# COMPACT_ATOMS: atom_id res chain seq x y z
N MET A 1 9.56 59.38 2.14
CA MET A 1 10.91 59.99 2.00
C MET A 1 11.53 59.39 0.76
N ALA A 2 12.01 60.20 -0.19
CA ALA A 2 12.73 59.69 -1.37
C ALA A 2 14.22 60.07 -1.26
N LEU A 3 15.11 59.11 -1.47
CA LEU A 3 16.56 59.29 -1.52
C LEU A 3 17.03 58.92 -2.92
N GLU A 4 17.71 59.83 -3.61
CA GLU A 4 18.28 59.59 -4.93
C GLU A 4 19.81 59.61 -4.84
N GLY A 5 20.48 58.73 -5.59
CA GLY A 5 21.93 58.62 -5.55
C GLY A 5 22.51 57.78 -6.68
N GLY A 6 23.81 57.90 -6.93
CA GLY A 6 24.53 56.96 -7.80
C GLY A 6 25.03 55.75 -6.99
N PHE A 7 25.16 54.59 -7.62
CA PHE A 7 25.87 53.45 -7.05
C PHE A 7 26.68 52.68 -8.09
N ASP A 8 27.70 52.00 -7.60
CA ASP A 8 28.49 51.06 -8.36
C ASP A 8 28.04 49.62 -8.05
N LEU A 9 27.71 48.87 -9.09
CA LEU A 9 27.40 47.44 -9.03
C LEU A 9 28.46 46.68 -9.84
N GLY A 10 29.55 46.31 -9.17
CA GLY A 10 30.72 45.76 -9.85
C GLY A 10 31.41 46.84 -10.69
N SER A 11 31.48 46.64 -12.02
CA SER A 11 32.07 47.61 -12.96
C SER A 11 31.03 48.51 -13.63
N LYS A 12 29.80 48.57 -13.11
CA LYS A 12 28.66 49.28 -13.70
C LYS A 12 28.19 50.39 -12.78
N THR A 13 27.92 51.57 -13.34
CA THR A 13 27.29 52.69 -12.66
C THR A 13 25.77 52.65 -12.86
N GLY A 14 25.03 53.03 -11.83
CA GLY A 14 23.59 53.16 -11.88
C GLY A 14 23.08 54.33 -11.07
N HIS A 15 21.87 54.78 -11.38
CA HIS A 15 21.12 55.76 -10.60
C HIS A 15 20.04 55.04 -9.80
N MET A 16 19.95 55.33 -8.50
CA MET A 16 18.93 54.77 -7.62
C MET A 16 17.98 55.85 -7.11
N ARG A 17 16.77 55.41 -6.80
CA ARG A 17 15.76 56.12 -6.03
C ARG A 17 15.15 55.15 -5.02
N LEU A 18 15.37 55.42 -3.73
CA LEU A 18 14.76 54.70 -2.62
C LEU A 18 13.58 55.50 -2.08
N GLU A 19 12.38 54.98 -2.19
CA GLU A 19 11.19 55.56 -1.59
C GLU A 19 10.81 54.79 -0.32
N LEU A 20 10.88 55.44 0.83
CA LEU A 20 10.45 54.89 2.12
C LEU A 20 9.10 55.49 2.50
N ALA A 21 8.13 54.62 2.75
CA ALA A 21 6.82 54.97 3.28
C ALA A 21 6.69 54.41 4.71
N ALA A 22 6.37 55.29 5.66
CA ALA A 22 5.96 54.86 6.99
C ALA A 22 4.52 54.35 6.88
N ALA A 23 4.33 53.03 6.83
CA ALA A 23 2.98 52.48 6.89
C ALA A 23 2.44 52.65 8.31
N SER A 24 1.29 53.31 8.45
CA SER A 24 0.67 53.58 9.75
C SER A 24 0.32 52.26 10.45
N GLY A 25 1.20 51.82 11.35
CA GLY A 25 0.94 50.75 12.32
C GLY A 25 1.42 49.34 11.97
N GLN A 26 2.12 49.10 10.86
CA GLN A 26 2.54 47.72 10.51
C GLN A 26 4.01 47.54 10.10
N GLY A 27 4.85 48.57 10.02
CA GLY A 27 6.26 48.45 9.64
C GLY A 27 6.66 49.44 8.55
N LEU A 28 7.96 49.56 8.30
CA LEU A 28 8.48 50.35 7.18
C LEU A 28 8.26 49.56 5.88
N SER A 29 7.59 50.16 4.90
CA SER A 29 7.66 49.72 3.51
C SER A 29 8.57 50.66 2.73
N GLY A 30 9.30 50.12 1.77
CA GLY A 30 10.12 50.89 0.86
C GLY A 30 10.24 50.20 -0.48
N SER A 31 10.24 50.99 -1.55
CA SER A 31 10.63 50.53 -2.88
C SER A 31 11.98 51.12 -3.24
N PHE A 32 12.83 50.30 -3.84
CA PHE A 32 14.08 50.72 -4.45
C PHE A 32 13.93 50.58 -5.95
N THR A 33 14.09 51.67 -6.70
CA THR A 33 14.11 51.65 -8.16
C THR A 33 15.47 52.15 -8.63
N GLY A 34 16.13 51.44 -9.52
CA GLY A 34 17.39 51.88 -10.11
C GLY A 34 17.48 51.61 -11.60
N THR A 35 18.10 52.53 -12.34
CA THR A 35 18.46 52.36 -13.74
C THR A 35 19.95 52.09 -13.87
N LEU A 36 20.35 51.18 -14.76
CA LEU A 36 21.75 50.80 -14.96
C LEU A 36 22.21 51.20 -16.38
N ASP A 37 23.44 51.70 -16.51
CA ASP A 37 23.95 52.17 -17.80
C ASP A 37 24.19 51.02 -18.80
N SER A 38 24.55 49.84 -18.27
CA SER A 38 24.62 48.59 -19.03
C SER A 38 24.54 47.41 -18.09
N PHE A 39 23.78 46.39 -18.47
CA PHE A 39 23.59 45.22 -17.64
C PHE A 39 23.35 43.99 -18.51
N SER A 40 23.83 42.83 -18.09
CA SER A 40 23.59 41.56 -18.77
C SER A 40 22.83 40.59 -17.88
N LEU A 41 22.19 39.59 -18.48
CA LEU A 41 21.59 38.48 -17.74
C LEU A 41 22.64 37.64 -16.99
N GLU A 42 23.89 37.62 -17.45
CA GLU A 42 25.00 37.01 -16.71
C GLU A 42 25.27 37.76 -15.40
N ASP A 43 25.19 39.08 -15.42
CA ASP A 43 25.39 39.91 -14.23
C ASP A 43 24.31 39.64 -13.17
N LEU A 44 23.06 39.36 -13.59
CA LEU A 44 22.00 38.90 -12.67
C LEU A 44 22.37 37.59 -11.97
N THR A 45 23.00 36.64 -12.67
CA THR A 45 23.38 35.36 -12.05
C THR A 45 24.56 35.48 -11.08
N LYS A 46 25.37 36.53 -11.20
CA LYS A 46 26.46 36.85 -10.27
C LYS A 46 25.95 37.52 -8.99
N ILE A 47 24.73 38.07 -9.04
CA ILE A 47 24.06 38.58 -7.86
C ILE A 47 23.42 37.39 -7.16
N ASP A 48 23.90 37.09 -5.94
CA ASP A 48 23.47 35.97 -5.10
C ASP A 48 21.98 36.01 -4.68
N LEU A 49 21.22 36.97 -5.22
CA LEU A 49 19.77 37.11 -5.10
C LEU A 49 19.00 36.17 -6.05
N PHE A 50 19.70 35.51 -7.00
CA PHE A 50 19.09 34.70 -8.05
C PHE A 50 19.56 33.22 -8.13
N PRO A 51 19.78 32.50 -7.01
CA PRO A 51 20.30 31.12 -7.06
C PRO A 51 19.33 30.15 -7.77
N ASN A 52 18.03 30.49 -7.81
CA ASN A 52 16.95 29.65 -8.33
C ASN A 52 16.42 30.11 -9.70
N LEU A 53 17.19 30.86 -10.49
CA LEU A 53 16.77 31.13 -11.86
C LEU A 53 16.52 29.81 -12.60
N PRO A 54 15.45 29.72 -13.41
CA PRO A 54 15.11 28.51 -14.16
C PRO A 54 16.11 28.30 -15.31
N LYS A 55 17.33 27.85 -14.97
CA LYS A 55 18.47 27.70 -15.89
C LYS A 55 18.10 26.89 -17.13
N GLU A 56 17.40 25.77 -16.93
CA GLU A 56 16.96 24.91 -18.03
C GLU A 56 15.97 25.62 -18.98
N GLY A 57 15.06 26.44 -18.44
CA GLY A 57 14.14 27.25 -19.24
C GLY A 57 14.87 28.34 -20.02
N LEU A 58 15.85 29.01 -19.39
CA LEU A 58 16.69 30.02 -20.03
C LEU A 58 17.53 29.45 -21.18
N GLU A 59 18.13 28.28 -20.98
CA GLU A 59 18.87 27.59 -22.03
C GLU A 59 17.99 27.28 -23.25
N ARG A 60 16.74 26.83 -23.02
CA ARG A 60 15.76 26.54 -24.09
C ARG A 60 15.28 27.78 -24.84
N LEU A 61 15.22 28.93 -24.17
CA LEU A 61 14.93 30.21 -24.81
C LEU A 61 16.04 30.64 -25.79
N GLY A 62 17.13 29.88 -25.89
CA GLY A 62 18.35 30.32 -26.58
C GLY A 62 19.07 31.44 -25.83
N ALA A 63 18.61 31.75 -24.62
CA ALA A 63 19.20 32.67 -23.68
C ALA A 63 20.27 31.95 -22.85
N THR A 64 21.23 31.31 -23.54
CA THR A 64 22.45 30.88 -22.85
C THR A 64 23.05 32.14 -22.23
N LEU A 65 23.27 32.12 -20.92
CA LEU A 65 23.44 33.31 -20.06
C LEU A 65 24.56 34.29 -20.49
N GLY A 66 25.38 33.99 -21.50
CA GLY A 66 26.38 34.91 -22.09
C GLY A 66 26.20 35.23 -23.58
N LYS A 67 25.08 34.87 -24.23
CA LYS A 67 24.84 35.07 -25.68
C LYS A 67 23.69 36.00 -26.03
N LEU A 68 22.99 36.53 -25.03
CA LEU A 68 21.93 37.50 -25.29
C LEU A 68 22.54 38.84 -25.70
N PRO A 69 21.89 39.57 -26.62
CA PRO A 69 22.23 40.95 -26.92
C PRO A 69 22.24 41.82 -25.66
N PRO A 70 22.98 42.96 -25.67
CA PRO A 70 22.98 43.88 -24.55
C PRO A 70 21.58 44.34 -24.18
N LEU A 71 21.29 44.40 -22.88
CA LEU A 71 20.02 44.89 -22.37
C LEU A 71 19.98 46.41 -22.49
N LEU A 72 18.89 46.93 -23.05
CA LEU A 72 18.61 48.35 -23.20
C LEU A 72 17.65 48.77 -22.09
N GLU A 73 17.92 49.93 -21.50
CA GLU A 73 17.08 50.54 -20.44
C GLU A 73 16.79 49.59 -19.25
N PRO A 74 17.80 48.91 -18.69
CA PRO A 74 17.58 48.00 -17.56
C PRO A 74 17.13 48.78 -16.32
N THR A 75 15.99 48.38 -15.77
CA THR A 75 15.38 48.91 -14.56
C THR A 75 15.28 47.81 -13.52
N LEU A 76 15.81 48.07 -12.32
CA LEU A 76 15.76 47.17 -11.17
C LEU A 76 14.79 47.76 -10.15
N HIS A 77 13.81 46.98 -9.73
CA HIS A 77 12.85 47.34 -8.69
C HIS A 77 12.89 46.31 -7.55
N ILE A 78 13.10 46.77 -6.31
CA ILE A 78 13.10 45.94 -5.10
C ILE A 78 12.01 46.47 -4.18
N ALA A 79 10.99 45.66 -3.91
CA ALA A 79 9.96 45.99 -2.93
C ALA A 79 10.29 45.36 -1.57
N LEU A 80 10.40 46.21 -0.56
CA LEU A 80 10.66 45.86 0.84
C LEU A 80 9.43 46.28 1.66
N GLY A 81 8.83 45.41 2.47
CA GLY A 81 7.68 45.80 3.29
C GLY A 81 6.90 44.63 3.88
N ASN A 82 5.69 44.89 4.35
CA ASN A 82 4.80 43.88 4.97
C ASN A 82 4.18 42.90 3.97
N GLY A 83 4.29 43.20 2.67
CA GLY A 83 4.10 42.21 1.62
C GLY A 83 5.26 41.21 1.59
N GLN A 84 5.17 40.19 0.76
CA GLN A 84 6.33 39.33 0.54
C GLN A 84 7.39 40.12 -0.22
N PRO A 85 8.66 40.17 0.27
CA PRO A 85 9.72 40.88 -0.42
C PRO A 85 9.82 40.34 -1.85
N SER A 86 9.83 41.26 -2.80
CA SER A 86 9.84 40.94 -4.22
C SER A 86 10.96 41.73 -4.91
N LEU A 87 11.53 41.10 -5.92
CA LEU A 87 12.61 41.66 -6.73
C LEU A 87 12.20 41.52 -8.18
N SER A 88 11.99 42.63 -8.87
CA SER A 88 11.72 42.65 -10.32
C SER A 88 12.82 43.41 -11.05
N PHE A 89 13.16 42.91 -12.23
CA PHE A 89 14.09 43.52 -13.14
C PHE A 89 13.44 43.53 -14.52
N SER A 90 13.33 44.70 -15.14
CA SER A 90 12.75 44.88 -16.46
C SER A 90 13.78 45.49 -17.40
N ALA A 91 13.75 45.11 -18.67
CA ALA A 91 14.62 45.68 -19.69
C ALA A 91 14.05 45.47 -21.08
N HIS A 92 14.69 46.05 -22.10
CA HIS A 92 14.51 45.65 -23.48
C HIS A 92 15.70 44.82 -23.96
N THR A 93 15.44 43.81 -24.78
CA THR A 93 16.47 42.98 -25.42
C THR A 93 16.11 42.75 -26.89
N ASP A 94 17.07 42.29 -27.66
CA ASP A 94 16.82 41.70 -28.98
C ASP A 94 16.75 40.17 -28.85
N LEU A 95 15.71 39.57 -29.42
CA LEU A 95 15.53 38.12 -29.52
C LEU A 95 15.51 37.74 -31.00
N ARG A 96 16.69 37.42 -31.54
CA ARG A 96 16.89 37.03 -32.96
C ARG A 96 16.36 38.07 -33.96
N GLY A 97 16.68 39.35 -33.74
CA GLY A 97 16.27 40.47 -34.58
C GLY A 97 14.89 41.03 -34.23
N VAL A 98 14.27 40.58 -33.13
CA VAL A 98 12.97 41.07 -32.65
C VAL A 98 13.15 41.72 -31.29
N ARG A 99 12.80 43.00 -31.17
CA ARG A 99 12.78 43.69 -29.88
C ARG A 99 11.80 42.99 -28.93
N ALA A 100 12.24 42.68 -27.72
CA ALA A 100 11.45 42.04 -26.70
C ALA A 100 11.60 42.75 -25.36
N ASN A 101 10.50 42.81 -24.60
CA ASN A 101 10.53 43.22 -23.22
C ASN A 101 10.94 42.02 -22.38
N LEU A 102 11.94 42.20 -21.54
CA LEU A 102 12.42 41.21 -20.58
C LEU A 102 11.87 41.59 -19.20
N LEU A 103 11.38 40.58 -18.48
CA LEU A 103 11.06 40.66 -17.06
C LEU A 103 11.77 39.51 -16.35
N VAL A 104 12.46 39.80 -15.26
CA VAL A 104 12.91 38.82 -14.28
C VAL A 104 12.24 39.19 -12.97
N PHE A 105 11.52 38.27 -12.36
CA PHE A 105 10.77 38.50 -11.14
C PHE A 105 11.06 37.39 -10.14
N VAL A 106 11.33 37.74 -8.89
CA VAL A 106 11.51 36.81 -7.79
C VAL A 106 10.58 37.21 -6.65
N SER A 107 9.80 36.25 -6.18
CA SER A 107 8.87 36.39 -5.04
C SER A 107 9.08 35.25 -4.04
N LYS A 108 8.44 35.35 -2.87
CA LYS A 108 8.53 34.32 -1.82
C LYS A 108 7.41 33.28 -1.95
N GLY A 109 7.66 32.20 -2.68
CA GLY A 109 6.76 31.04 -2.70
C GLY A 109 6.61 30.34 -1.34
N LYS A 110 5.59 29.47 -1.23
CA LYS A 110 5.36 28.62 -0.04
C LYS A 110 6.55 27.69 0.27
N SER A 111 7.25 27.23 -0.77
CA SER A 111 8.38 26.30 -0.70
C SER A 111 9.75 27.00 -0.77
N GLY A 112 9.78 28.34 -0.80
CA GLY A 112 11.01 29.12 -0.97
C GLY A 112 10.90 30.16 -2.10
N PRO A 113 12.00 30.85 -2.42
CA PRO A 113 12.03 31.85 -3.49
C PRO A 113 11.63 31.26 -4.84
N GLN A 114 10.71 31.94 -5.52
CA GLN A 114 10.11 31.57 -6.78
C GLN A 114 10.49 32.60 -7.83
N ALA A 115 11.16 32.16 -8.90
CA ALA A 115 11.67 33.03 -9.96
C ALA A 115 10.92 32.82 -11.27
N VAL A 116 10.64 33.90 -11.98
CA VAL A 116 10.05 33.91 -13.33
C VAL A 116 10.91 34.78 -14.22
N VAL A 117 11.24 34.29 -15.41
CA VAL A 117 11.85 35.08 -16.49
C VAL A 117 10.90 35.10 -17.67
N GLY A 118 10.31 36.27 -17.93
CA GLY A 118 9.39 36.52 -19.04
C GLY A 118 10.06 37.27 -20.20
N LEU A 119 9.76 36.85 -21.42
CA LEU A 119 10.08 37.55 -22.66
C LEU A 119 8.80 37.86 -23.42
N ARG A 120 8.56 39.14 -23.72
CA ARG A 120 7.42 39.62 -24.52
C ARG A 120 7.93 40.31 -25.78
N PRO A 121 8.17 39.56 -26.88
CA PRO A 121 8.57 40.15 -28.15
C PRO A 121 7.47 41.04 -28.74
N VAL A 122 7.88 42.14 -29.37
CA VAL A 122 6.99 43.10 -30.05
C VAL A 122 6.86 42.69 -31.52
N ASN A 123 5.63 42.58 -32.04
CA ASN A 123 5.33 42.18 -33.42
C ASN A 123 5.99 40.84 -33.80
N PHE A 124 5.80 39.85 -32.94
CA PHE A 124 6.41 38.54 -33.07
C PHE A 124 5.70 37.68 -34.13
N SER A 125 6.41 36.80 -34.81
CA SER A 125 5.78 35.74 -35.60
C SER A 125 6.59 34.46 -35.50
N LEU A 126 5.93 33.30 -35.56
CA LEU A 126 6.62 32.01 -35.47
C LEU A 126 7.59 31.79 -36.64
N ALA A 127 7.29 32.34 -37.82
CA ALA A 127 8.15 32.29 -38.99
C ALA A 127 9.48 33.03 -38.78
N LYS A 128 9.52 34.08 -37.94
CA LYS A 128 10.77 34.77 -37.60
C LYS A 128 11.71 33.88 -36.78
N LEU A 129 11.18 33.04 -35.88
CA LEU A 129 11.99 32.07 -35.13
C LEU A 129 12.30 30.81 -35.94
N PHE A 130 11.34 30.36 -36.74
CA PHE A 130 11.38 29.10 -37.48
C PHE A 130 11.01 29.34 -38.95
N PRO A 131 11.94 29.84 -39.78
CA PRO A 131 11.66 30.20 -41.18
C PRO A 131 11.00 29.08 -41.99
N LYS A 132 11.39 27.82 -41.73
CA LYS A 132 10.79 26.62 -42.35
C LYS A 132 9.29 26.47 -42.13
N LEU A 133 8.75 26.98 -41.02
CA LEU A 133 7.28 27.00 -40.81
C LEU A 133 6.62 28.02 -41.73
N GLY A 134 7.26 29.16 -41.98
CA GLY A 134 6.79 30.16 -42.93
C GLY A 134 6.82 29.69 -44.39
N GLU A 135 7.71 28.74 -44.72
CA GLU A 135 7.84 28.14 -46.05
C GLU A 135 6.80 27.05 -46.33
N ASN A 136 6.23 26.42 -45.29
CA ASN A 136 5.26 25.35 -45.47
C ASN A 136 3.85 25.93 -45.73
N PRO A 137 3.27 25.73 -46.93
CA PRO A 137 2.01 26.38 -47.30
C PRO A 137 0.83 26.02 -46.39
N ALA A 138 0.86 24.86 -45.73
CA ALA A 138 -0.21 24.43 -44.83
C ALA A 138 -0.22 25.19 -43.49
N VAL A 139 0.94 25.69 -43.04
CA VAL A 139 1.07 26.39 -41.75
C VAL A 139 1.57 27.82 -41.88
N ALA A 140 2.01 28.24 -43.07
CA ALA A 140 2.50 29.58 -43.36
C ALA A 140 1.53 30.70 -42.93
N PRO A 141 0.20 30.61 -43.11
CA PRO A 141 -0.72 31.64 -42.63
C PRO A 141 -0.67 31.83 -41.11
N LEU A 142 -0.52 30.74 -40.36
CA LEU A 142 -0.38 30.77 -38.90
C LEU A 142 1.03 31.16 -38.47
N ALA A 143 2.05 30.70 -39.18
CA ALA A 143 3.44 30.97 -38.84
C ALA A 143 3.80 32.45 -39.04
N ASN A 144 3.23 33.09 -40.06
CA ASN A 144 3.46 34.50 -40.37
C ASN A 144 2.54 35.46 -39.60
N LEU A 145 1.65 34.93 -38.76
CA LEU A 145 0.75 35.73 -37.95
C LEU A 145 1.54 36.62 -36.98
N SER A 146 1.28 37.93 -37.01
CA SER A 146 1.89 38.87 -36.08
C SER A 146 1.17 38.77 -34.73
N LEU A 147 1.88 38.26 -33.72
CA LEU A 147 1.43 38.17 -32.34
C LEU A 147 1.88 39.42 -31.59
N GLU A 148 0.94 40.33 -31.35
CA GLU A 148 1.19 41.55 -30.56
C GLU A 148 1.24 41.25 -29.06
N ARG A 149 0.49 40.24 -28.63
CA ARG A 149 0.34 39.82 -27.24
C ARG A 149 0.86 38.40 -27.07
N PHE A 150 2.18 38.26 -27.08
CA PHE A 150 2.85 36.97 -26.95
C PHE A 150 3.94 37.04 -25.88
N GLY A 151 4.00 36.02 -25.03
CA GLY A 151 4.93 35.91 -23.92
C GLY A 151 5.47 34.49 -23.79
N LEU A 152 6.76 34.39 -23.49
CA LEU A 152 7.43 33.16 -23.10
C LEU A 152 7.97 33.32 -21.68
N PHE A 153 7.72 32.35 -20.81
CA PHE A 153 8.05 32.44 -19.39
C PHE A 153 8.80 31.21 -18.92
N ALA A 154 10.02 31.35 -18.42
CA ALA A 154 10.65 30.31 -17.64
C ALA A 154 10.27 30.52 -16.17
N ALA A 155 9.63 29.53 -15.51
CA ALA A 155 9.24 29.60 -14.11
C ALA A 155 9.92 28.50 -13.27
N HIS A 156 10.34 28.85 -12.06
CA HIS A 156 10.83 27.91 -11.06
C HIS A 156 9.66 27.48 -10.17
N GLY A 157 9.15 26.26 -10.38
CA GLY A 157 7.96 25.75 -9.69
C GLY A 157 6.65 26.31 -10.25
N ASP A 158 5.54 25.81 -9.70
CA ASP A 158 4.20 26.29 -10.04
C ASP A 158 3.89 27.60 -9.28
N GLN A 159 3.35 28.58 -10.01
CA GLN A 159 3.09 29.93 -9.51
C GLN A 159 1.76 30.46 -10.06
N THR A 160 1.04 31.21 -9.24
CA THR A 160 -0.13 31.99 -9.67
C THR A 160 0.21 33.45 -9.50
N LEU A 161 0.21 34.22 -10.60
CA LEU A 161 0.44 35.66 -10.60
C LEU A 161 -0.91 36.36 -10.75
N LYS A 162 -1.25 37.20 -9.77
CA LYS A 162 -2.47 38.01 -9.78
C LYS A 162 -2.13 39.48 -9.93
N ALA A 163 -2.92 40.21 -10.71
CA ALA A 163 -2.71 41.65 -10.91
C ALA A 163 -2.73 42.45 -9.59
N SER A 164 -3.53 42.03 -8.61
CA SER A 164 -3.62 42.67 -7.28
C SER A 164 -2.38 42.48 -6.40
N GLU A 165 -1.56 41.48 -6.72
CA GLU A 165 -0.36 41.11 -5.97
C GLU A 165 0.93 41.48 -6.72
N ALA A 166 0.81 41.94 -7.97
CA ALA A 166 1.93 42.28 -8.82
C ALA A 166 2.39 43.73 -8.57
N GLU A 167 3.70 43.91 -8.45
CA GLU A 167 4.33 45.24 -8.47
C GLU A 167 4.02 45.97 -9.79
N PRO A 168 4.05 47.32 -9.83
CA PRO A 168 3.66 48.10 -11.02
C PRO A 168 4.31 47.64 -12.33
N ASP A 169 5.62 47.38 -12.34
CA ASP A 169 6.34 46.95 -13.55
C ASP A 169 5.96 45.53 -13.99
N VAL A 170 5.77 44.63 -13.01
CA VAL A 170 5.31 43.25 -13.26
C VAL A 170 3.88 43.30 -13.80
N ARG A 171 3.03 44.14 -13.21
CA ARG A 171 1.65 44.36 -13.64
C ARG A 171 1.61 44.91 -15.05
N GLU A 172 2.38 45.95 -15.37
CA GLU A 172 2.43 46.53 -16.72
C GLU A 172 2.89 45.49 -17.76
N PHE A 173 3.89 44.67 -17.42
CA PHE A 173 4.36 43.60 -18.29
C PHE A 173 3.23 42.63 -18.64
N PHE A 174 2.49 42.14 -17.63
CA PHE A 174 1.42 41.18 -17.83
C PHE A 174 0.13 41.80 -18.37
N VAL A 175 -0.19 43.05 -18.04
CA VAL A 175 -1.32 43.79 -18.64
C VAL A 175 -1.09 43.97 -20.14
N GLY A 176 0.13 44.31 -20.58
CA GLY A 176 0.39 44.38 -22.01
C GLY A 176 0.47 43.01 -22.70
N LEU A 177 0.55 41.91 -21.95
CA LEU A 177 0.42 40.54 -22.47
C LEU A 177 -1.04 40.11 -22.58
N THR A 178 -1.81 40.21 -21.50
CA THR A 178 -3.19 39.71 -21.42
C THR A 178 -4.18 40.72 -22.02
N GLY A 179 -3.88 42.01 -21.89
CA GLY A 179 -4.80 43.11 -22.12
C GLY A 179 -5.85 43.28 -21.02
N ASP A 180 -5.67 42.63 -19.87
CA ASP A 180 -6.59 42.69 -18.72
C ASP A 180 -5.87 43.24 -17.49
N GLU A 181 -6.43 44.29 -16.89
CA GLU A 181 -5.92 44.91 -15.66
C GLU A 181 -6.08 44.05 -14.42
N ASN A 182 -6.93 43.02 -14.46
CA ASN A 182 -7.27 42.09 -13.38
C ASN A 182 -6.85 40.65 -13.69
N PHE A 183 -5.76 40.47 -14.42
CA PHE A 183 -5.30 39.14 -14.83
C PHE A 183 -5.01 38.20 -13.64
N GLU A 184 -5.25 36.90 -13.85
CA GLU A 184 -4.70 35.80 -13.06
C GLU A 184 -4.01 34.82 -14.01
N LEU A 185 -2.68 34.68 -13.88
CA LEU A 185 -1.88 33.80 -14.73
C LEU A 185 -1.32 32.64 -13.90
N LYS A 186 -1.56 31.40 -14.35
CA LYS A 186 -1.00 30.20 -13.74
C LYS A 186 0.20 29.73 -14.58
N LEU A 187 1.39 29.83 -14.02
CA LEU A 187 2.63 29.36 -14.60
C LEU A 187 3.03 28.04 -13.95
N SER A 188 3.35 27.03 -14.76
CA SER A 188 3.92 25.78 -14.25
C SER A 188 5.44 25.83 -14.26
N ALA A 189 6.08 24.95 -13.52
CA ALA A 189 7.53 24.77 -13.59
C ALA A 189 8.00 24.52 -15.04
N GLY A 190 9.07 25.20 -15.46
CA GLY A 190 9.64 25.06 -16.81
C GLY A 190 9.30 26.23 -17.74
N LEU A 191 9.23 25.97 -19.05
CA LEU A 191 8.91 26.99 -20.05
C LEU A 191 7.40 27.03 -20.28
N ASN A 192 6.81 28.21 -20.18
CA ASN A 192 5.40 28.49 -20.43
C ASN A 192 5.29 29.43 -21.62
N LEU A 193 4.16 29.35 -22.31
CA LEU A 193 3.78 30.19 -23.43
C LEU A 193 2.41 30.76 -23.13
N GLU A 194 2.25 32.06 -23.35
CA GLU A 194 0.95 32.73 -23.35
C GLU A 194 0.86 33.59 -24.61
N ALA A 195 -0.23 33.51 -25.34
CA ALA A 195 -0.50 34.40 -26.46
C ALA A 195 -1.98 34.70 -26.56
N HIS A 196 -2.32 35.96 -26.82
CA HIS A 196 -3.70 36.37 -27.12
C HIS A 196 -3.78 36.79 -28.58
N LEU A 197 -4.58 36.05 -29.33
CA LEU A 197 -4.82 36.27 -30.75
C LEU A 197 -6.11 37.03 -30.92
N ALA A 198 -6.05 38.25 -31.46
CA ALA A 198 -7.27 38.96 -31.80
C ALA A 198 -7.94 38.32 -33.04
N ALA A 199 -9.26 38.24 -33.06
CA ALA A 199 -9.99 37.54 -34.12
C ALA A 199 -9.80 38.20 -35.49
N ASP A 200 -9.57 39.51 -35.53
CA ASP A 200 -9.25 40.26 -36.74
C ASP A 200 -7.84 39.95 -37.28
N GLN A 201 -6.94 39.41 -36.46
CA GLN A 201 -5.62 38.95 -36.88
C GLN A 201 -5.68 37.53 -37.48
N LEU A 202 -6.67 36.71 -37.10
CA LEU A 202 -6.76 35.32 -37.57
C LEU A 202 -6.91 35.20 -39.11
N PRO A 203 -6.40 34.11 -39.71
CA PRO A 203 -6.71 33.75 -41.10
C PRO A 203 -8.22 33.68 -41.36
N GLN A 204 -8.63 33.97 -42.60
CA GLN A 204 -10.05 34.08 -42.97
C GLN A 204 -10.84 32.80 -42.68
N GLU A 205 -10.23 31.64 -42.86
CA GLU A 205 -10.82 30.33 -42.59
C GLU A 205 -11.12 30.16 -41.09
N LEU A 206 -10.19 30.56 -40.23
CA LEU A 206 -10.37 30.50 -38.78
C LEU A 206 -11.36 31.55 -38.28
N LYS A 207 -11.37 32.75 -38.88
CA LYS A 207 -12.41 33.77 -38.63
C LYS A 207 -13.81 33.22 -38.91
N GLN A 208 -13.99 32.59 -40.07
CA GLN A 208 -15.28 31.99 -40.43
C GLN A 208 -15.65 30.82 -39.51
N ALA A 209 -14.68 29.98 -39.14
CA ALA A 209 -14.92 28.90 -38.19
C ALA A 209 -15.34 29.44 -36.80
N LEU A 210 -14.64 30.47 -36.30
CA LEU A 210 -14.95 31.12 -35.03
C LEU A 210 -16.30 31.84 -35.08
N ALA A 211 -16.65 32.47 -36.20
CA ALA A 211 -17.95 33.08 -36.41
C ALA A 211 -19.09 32.03 -36.36
N ARG A 212 -18.93 30.89 -37.05
CA ARG A 212 -19.90 29.78 -36.98
C ARG A 212 -20.01 29.17 -35.57
N LEU A 213 -18.88 29.03 -34.89
CA LEU A 213 -18.86 28.59 -33.49
C LEU A 213 -19.58 29.60 -32.60
N ASN A 214 -19.36 30.90 -32.79
CA ASN A 214 -20.05 31.95 -32.06
C ASN A 214 -21.56 31.92 -32.30
N GLU A 215 -22.00 31.78 -33.55
CA GLU A 215 -23.42 31.65 -33.90
C GLU A 215 -24.09 30.43 -33.24
N THR A 216 -23.34 29.33 -33.10
CA THR A 216 -23.86 28.08 -32.53
C THR A 216 -23.80 28.06 -31.00
N MET A 217 -22.70 28.56 -30.42
CA MET A 217 -22.34 28.37 -29.02
C MET A 217 -22.37 29.66 -28.18
N GLY A 218 -22.59 30.83 -28.80
CA GLY A 218 -22.66 32.13 -28.15
C GLY A 218 -21.39 32.51 -27.38
N LEU A 219 -20.29 32.78 -28.07
CA LEU A 219 -19.03 33.19 -27.41
C LEU A 219 -19.17 34.61 -26.83
N ASP A 220 -18.88 34.77 -25.55
CA ASP A 220 -18.70 36.07 -24.91
C ASP A 220 -17.40 36.68 -25.45
N ASN A 221 -17.52 37.69 -26.30
CA ASN A 221 -16.39 38.33 -26.99
C ASN A 221 -15.63 37.36 -27.94
N PRO A 222 -16.20 37.05 -29.13
CA PRO A 222 -15.54 36.22 -30.14
C PRO A 222 -14.26 36.85 -30.71
N GLY A 223 -13.88 38.04 -30.23
CA GLY A 223 -12.75 38.83 -30.68
C GLY A 223 -11.37 38.31 -30.24
N SER A 224 -11.26 37.24 -29.46
CA SER A 224 -9.93 36.72 -29.08
C SER A 224 -9.84 35.20 -28.90
N LEU A 225 -8.66 34.63 -29.08
CA LEU A 225 -8.30 33.25 -28.77
C LEU A 225 -7.05 33.27 -27.86
N SER A 226 -7.07 32.58 -26.72
CA SER A 226 -5.89 32.44 -25.86
C SER A 226 -5.15 31.14 -26.21
N LEU A 227 -3.86 31.25 -26.49
CA LEU A 227 -2.94 30.13 -26.60
C LEU A 227 -2.08 30.12 -25.34
N ARG A 228 -2.28 29.11 -24.49
CA ARG A 228 -1.53 28.96 -23.25
C ARG A 228 -0.91 27.59 -23.18
N GLY A 229 0.23 27.43 -22.54
CA GLY A 229 0.79 26.10 -22.39
C GLY A 229 2.16 26.02 -21.79
N THR A 230 2.64 24.79 -21.64
CA THR A 230 3.95 24.46 -21.12
C THR A 230 4.74 23.67 -22.15
N ILE A 231 6.04 23.90 -22.18
CA ILE A 231 7.03 23.10 -22.87
C ILE A 231 7.95 22.59 -21.76
N GLY A 232 7.62 21.41 -21.22
CA GLY A 232 8.41 20.81 -20.14
C GLY A 232 9.79 20.36 -20.59
N ALA A 233 10.48 19.54 -19.78
CA ALA A 233 11.86 19.13 -20.02
C ALA A 233 12.06 18.34 -21.34
N SER A 234 11.01 17.76 -21.90
CA SER A 234 11.06 17.12 -23.20
C SER A 234 9.87 17.55 -24.05
N LEU A 235 9.93 17.27 -25.35
CA LEU A 235 8.75 17.42 -26.20
C LEU A 235 7.57 16.61 -25.68
N HIS A 236 7.78 15.49 -24.95
CA HIS A 236 6.72 14.67 -24.38
C HIS A 236 5.96 15.39 -23.26
N ASP A 237 6.60 16.36 -22.62
CA ASP A 237 6.04 17.17 -21.53
C ASP A 237 5.38 18.45 -22.05
N MET A 238 5.28 18.61 -23.37
CA MET A 238 4.59 19.74 -23.97
C MET A 238 3.08 19.62 -23.74
N ARG A 239 2.43 20.73 -23.37
CA ARG A 239 0.98 20.87 -23.32
C ARG A 239 0.61 22.28 -23.79
N LEU A 240 0.08 22.40 -25.00
CA LEU A 240 -0.39 23.66 -25.58
C LEU A 240 -1.91 23.64 -25.68
N ALA A 241 -2.58 24.66 -25.17
CA ALA A 241 -4.03 24.78 -25.14
C ALA A 241 -4.46 26.05 -25.88
N ALA A 242 -5.29 25.90 -26.90
CA ALA A 242 -5.99 26.99 -27.56
C ALA A 242 -7.40 27.12 -26.94
N ALA A 243 -7.53 27.99 -25.95
CA ALA A 243 -8.76 28.29 -25.24
C ALA A 243 -9.61 29.30 -26.02
N LEU A 244 -10.85 28.91 -26.30
CA LEU A 244 -11.90 29.79 -26.79
C LEU A 244 -12.38 30.71 -25.66
N PRO A 245 -12.94 31.89 -25.99
CA PRO A 245 -13.65 32.71 -25.03
C PRO A 245 -14.75 31.93 -24.31
N PRO A 246 -15.19 32.40 -23.12
CA PRO A 246 -16.32 31.82 -22.43
C PRO A 246 -17.55 31.72 -23.35
N LEU A 247 -18.24 30.60 -23.27
CA LEU A 247 -19.42 30.24 -24.03
C LEU A 247 -20.66 30.51 -23.19
N ARG A 248 -21.64 31.20 -23.77
CA ARG A 248 -23.01 31.39 -23.27
C ARG A 248 -23.98 31.16 -24.42
N PRO A 249 -24.29 29.89 -24.76
CA PRO A 249 -25.11 29.60 -25.92
C PRO A 249 -26.48 30.27 -25.78
N ALA A 250 -26.89 31.05 -26.78
CA ALA A 250 -28.16 31.81 -26.72
C ALA A 250 -29.40 30.90 -26.54
N ARG A 251 -29.27 29.61 -26.91
CA ARG A 251 -30.28 28.57 -26.74
C ARG A 251 -29.87 27.49 -25.73
N ALA A 252 -28.88 27.79 -24.88
CA ALA A 252 -28.51 26.89 -23.80
C ALA A 252 -29.72 26.66 -22.88
N PRO A 253 -29.88 25.44 -22.35
CA PRO A 253 -30.78 25.23 -21.24
C PRO A 253 -30.44 26.17 -20.09
N LYS A 254 -31.44 26.63 -19.31
CA LYS A 254 -31.23 27.57 -18.18
C LYS A 254 -30.26 27.06 -17.10
N TRP A 255 -30.07 25.75 -17.05
CA TRP A 255 -29.12 25.09 -16.17
C TRP A 255 -27.67 25.22 -16.64
N LEU A 256 -27.36 25.58 -17.90
CA LEU A 256 -25.99 25.84 -18.33
C LEU A 256 -25.71 27.34 -18.24
N LYS A 257 -24.91 27.78 -17.28
CA LYS A 257 -24.62 29.20 -17.03
C LYS A 257 -23.51 29.74 -17.90
N SER A 258 -22.44 28.96 -18.06
CA SER A 258 -21.31 29.29 -18.92
C SER A 258 -20.52 28.02 -19.26
N GLY A 259 -19.58 28.14 -20.18
CA GLY A 259 -18.57 27.11 -20.38
C GLY A 259 -17.31 27.69 -20.97
N GLU A 260 -16.21 26.95 -20.90
CA GLU A 260 -14.95 27.23 -21.57
C GLU A 260 -14.59 26.01 -22.39
N LEU A 261 -14.00 26.22 -23.57
CA LEU A 261 -13.56 25.14 -24.44
C LEU A 261 -12.12 25.41 -24.86
N ALA A 262 -11.28 24.39 -24.83
CA ALA A 262 -9.90 24.47 -25.26
C ALA A 262 -9.51 23.26 -26.11
N PHE A 263 -8.74 23.51 -27.16
CA PHE A 263 -8.06 22.47 -27.92
C PHE A 263 -6.67 22.29 -27.36
N VAL A 264 -6.36 21.11 -26.82
CA VAL A 264 -5.09 20.80 -26.17
C VAL A 264 -4.28 19.85 -27.04
N LEU A 265 -3.07 20.26 -27.38
CA LEU A 265 -2.04 19.45 -27.98
C LEU A 265 -1.04 19.04 -26.90
N THR A 266 -0.69 17.76 -26.84
CA THR A 266 0.34 17.29 -25.92
C THR A 266 1.60 16.83 -26.64
N GLY A 267 2.62 16.55 -25.85
CA GLY A 267 3.91 16.06 -26.30
C GLY A 267 3.92 14.62 -26.80
N THR A 268 3.09 13.77 -26.21
CA THR A 268 2.62 12.56 -26.89
C THR A 268 1.72 13.02 -28.03
N PRO A 269 1.87 12.53 -29.28
CA PRO A 269 1.06 12.97 -30.42
C PRO A 269 -0.43 12.72 -30.16
N SER A 270 -1.06 13.71 -29.53
CA SER A 270 -2.42 13.68 -29.04
C SER A 270 -3.08 15.03 -29.25
N PHE A 271 -4.37 14.97 -29.54
CA PHE A 271 -5.25 16.12 -29.68
C PHE A 271 -6.44 15.89 -28.76
N MET A 272 -6.67 16.81 -27.84
CA MET A 272 -7.76 16.76 -26.88
C MET A 272 -8.64 18.00 -27.01
N LEU A 273 -9.92 17.80 -26.79
CA LEU A 273 -10.92 18.82 -26.57
C LEU A 273 -11.23 18.81 -25.08
N VAL A 274 -10.90 19.90 -24.40
CA VAL A 274 -11.19 20.10 -22.98
C VAL A 274 -12.30 21.13 -22.87
N ALA A 275 -13.39 20.78 -22.20
CA ALA A 275 -14.48 21.69 -21.89
C ALA A 275 -14.65 21.78 -20.37
N THR A 276 -14.89 22.98 -19.86
CA THR A 276 -15.31 23.20 -18.48
C THR A 276 -16.63 23.94 -18.51
N LEU A 277 -17.71 23.30 -18.08
CA LEU A 277 -19.06 23.84 -18.11
C LEU A 277 -19.48 24.21 -16.69
N VAL A 278 -20.01 25.41 -16.49
CA VAL A 278 -20.64 25.83 -15.23
C VAL A 278 -22.13 25.56 -15.36
N VAL A 279 -22.62 24.60 -14.58
CA VAL A 279 -24.02 24.18 -14.57
C VAL A 279 -24.68 24.54 -13.25
N ASP A 280 -25.90 25.06 -13.30
CA ASP A 280 -26.79 25.31 -12.17
C ASP A 280 -27.75 24.14 -12.03
N CYS A 281 -27.57 23.40 -10.95
CA CYS A 281 -28.41 22.30 -10.55
C CYS A 281 -29.16 22.70 -9.27
N GLU A 282 -30.39 23.20 -9.44
CA GLU A 282 -31.29 23.56 -8.33
C GLU A 282 -30.77 24.70 -7.43
N GLY A 283 -29.95 25.61 -7.98
CA GLY A 283 -29.34 26.74 -7.27
C GLY A 283 -27.85 26.55 -7.01
N ASP A 284 -27.35 25.32 -7.08
CA ASP A 284 -25.93 25.00 -6.89
C ASP A 284 -25.16 25.11 -8.21
N LEU A 285 -24.07 25.89 -8.21
CA LEU A 285 -23.18 26.02 -9.36
C LEU A 285 -22.09 24.94 -9.32
N LEU A 286 -22.10 24.06 -10.31
CA LEU A 286 -21.17 22.93 -10.42
C LEU A 286 -20.27 23.10 -11.65
N ASN A 287 -19.00 22.72 -11.52
CA ASN A 287 -18.04 22.73 -12.62
C ASN A 287 -17.93 21.32 -13.23
N LEU A 288 -18.53 21.13 -14.40
CA LEU A 288 -18.42 19.91 -15.19
C LEU A 288 -17.27 20.03 -16.18
N SER A 289 -16.18 19.32 -15.95
CA SER A 289 -15.10 19.14 -16.92
C SER A 289 -15.36 17.94 -17.82
N VAL A 290 -15.07 18.08 -19.11
CA VAL A 290 -15.13 17.02 -20.12
C VAL A 290 -13.85 17.10 -20.94
N GLU A 291 -13.09 16.01 -20.99
CA GLU A 291 -11.87 15.90 -21.78
C GLU A 291 -12.04 14.76 -22.78
N GLY A 292 -12.21 15.08 -24.06
CA GLY A 292 -12.29 14.10 -25.14
C GLY A 292 -11.07 14.22 -26.04
N GLY A 293 -10.29 13.16 -26.24
CA GLY A 293 -9.08 13.23 -27.03
C GLY A 293 -8.75 11.96 -27.79
N VAL A 294 -7.87 12.15 -28.78
CA VAL A 294 -7.25 11.09 -29.56
C VAL A 294 -5.77 11.11 -29.24
N GLU A 295 -5.25 9.98 -28.75
CA GLU A 295 -3.84 9.79 -28.43
C GLU A 295 -3.24 8.71 -29.31
N ARG A 296 -2.09 8.97 -29.91
CA ARG A 296 -1.35 7.96 -30.65
C ARG A 296 -0.37 7.24 -29.72
N GLN A 297 -0.57 5.93 -29.55
CA GLN A 297 0.29 5.03 -28.78
C GLN A 297 1.14 4.19 -29.75
N GLY A 298 2.29 4.71 -30.18
CA GLY A 298 3.12 4.06 -31.21
C GLY A 298 2.50 4.15 -32.62
N ALA A 299 2.28 3.01 -33.30
CA ALA A 299 1.58 2.98 -34.59
C ALA A 299 0.05 3.08 -34.46
N ASN A 300 -0.45 3.00 -33.23
CA ASN A 300 -1.82 2.75 -32.88
C ASN A 300 -2.51 4.03 -32.38
N VAL A 301 -3.82 4.16 -32.60
CA VAL A 301 -4.64 5.31 -32.17
C VAL A 301 -5.60 4.87 -31.08
N ALA A 302 -5.61 5.58 -29.96
CA ALA A 302 -6.55 5.43 -28.86
C ALA A 302 -7.44 6.67 -28.77
N ILE A 303 -8.71 6.47 -28.42
CA ILE A 303 -9.67 7.54 -28.17
C ILE A 303 -10.03 7.46 -26.69
N ALA A 304 -9.99 8.58 -25.99
CA ALA A 304 -10.41 8.67 -24.60
C ALA A 304 -11.40 9.81 -24.43
N LEU A 305 -12.46 9.56 -23.66
CA LEU A 305 -13.40 10.55 -23.18
C LEU A 305 -13.43 10.45 -21.66
N LYS A 306 -12.93 11.46 -20.98
CA LYS A 306 -13.02 11.63 -19.53
C LYS A 306 -14.04 12.71 -19.24
N SER A 307 -14.80 12.54 -18.18
CA SER A 307 -15.61 13.60 -17.59
C SER A 307 -15.31 13.64 -16.10
N ALA A 308 -15.29 14.83 -15.52
CA ALA A 308 -15.25 14.99 -14.10
C ALA A 308 -16.12 16.16 -13.70
N LEU A 309 -17.12 15.89 -12.86
CA LEU A 309 -17.87 16.89 -12.14
C LEU A 309 -17.13 17.18 -10.84
N GLN A 310 -16.68 18.42 -10.70
CA GLN A 310 -16.08 18.92 -9.47
C GLN A 310 -16.92 20.11 -9.00
N ALA A 311 -17.32 20.07 -7.74
CA ALA A 311 -18.04 21.17 -7.12
C ALA A 311 -17.11 21.84 -6.11
N ASP A 312 -17.03 23.17 -6.14
CA ASP A 312 -16.18 23.92 -5.19
C ASP A 312 -16.68 23.73 -3.76
N GLU A 313 -17.99 23.62 -3.62
CA GLU A 313 -18.71 23.15 -2.43
C GLU A 313 -19.39 21.82 -2.74
N ALA A 314 -19.65 20.97 -1.76
CA ALA A 314 -20.33 19.69 -2.00
C ALA A 314 -21.71 19.93 -2.63
N TRP A 315 -22.05 19.23 -3.72
CA TRP A 315 -23.41 19.27 -4.28
C TRP A 315 -24.36 18.60 -3.30
N THR A 316 -25.09 19.40 -2.52
CA THR A 316 -25.96 18.92 -1.46
C THR A 316 -27.31 18.52 -2.02
N SER A 317 -27.86 17.41 -1.52
CA SER A 317 -29.18 16.92 -1.91
C SER A 317 -29.40 16.71 -3.42
N PRO A 318 -28.43 16.14 -4.18
CA PRO A 318 -28.56 15.97 -5.61
C PRO A 318 -29.79 15.12 -5.93
N PHE A 319 -30.55 15.52 -6.94
CA PHE A 319 -31.81 14.87 -7.34
C PHE A 319 -32.88 14.86 -6.23
N GLY A 320 -32.85 15.84 -5.33
CA GLY A 320 -33.77 15.95 -4.19
C GLY A 320 -33.50 14.93 -3.07
N MET A 321 -32.34 14.27 -3.07
CA MET A 321 -31.99 13.28 -2.05
C MET A 321 -31.24 13.94 -0.88
N GLU A 322 -31.97 14.45 0.12
CA GLU A 322 -31.43 15.14 1.33
C GLU A 322 -30.30 14.40 2.09
N TRP A 323 -30.12 13.11 1.83
CA TRP A 323 -29.13 12.24 2.46
C TRP A 323 -27.91 12.00 1.56
N LEU A 324 -27.80 12.64 0.41
CA LEU A 324 -26.69 12.46 -0.51
C LEU A 324 -25.94 13.79 -0.67
N GLU A 325 -24.62 13.74 -0.68
CA GLU A 325 -23.77 14.85 -1.09
C GLU A 325 -22.72 14.33 -2.06
N ILE A 326 -22.47 15.05 -3.17
CA ILE A 326 -21.44 14.67 -4.15
C ILE A 326 -20.39 15.77 -4.18
N ARG A 327 -19.15 15.46 -3.77
CA ARG A 327 -18.02 16.40 -3.84
C ARG A 327 -17.29 16.31 -5.17
N ARG A 328 -17.12 15.08 -5.63
CA ARG A 328 -16.42 14.76 -6.87
C ARG A 328 -17.13 13.59 -7.53
N PHE A 329 -17.30 13.66 -8.84
CA PHE A 329 -17.73 12.53 -9.66
C PHE A 329 -16.87 12.50 -10.92
N SER A 330 -16.26 11.37 -11.24
CA SER A 330 -15.50 11.15 -12.46
C SER A 330 -16.15 10.05 -13.29
N GLY A 331 -16.12 10.21 -14.60
CA GLY A 331 -16.52 9.23 -15.59
C GLY A 331 -15.42 9.08 -16.63
N GLN A 332 -15.21 7.87 -17.12
CA GLN A 332 -14.24 7.60 -18.16
C GLN A 332 -14.81 6.59 -19.14
N LEU A 333 -14.62 6.89 -20.43
CA LEU A 333 -14.80 5.99 -21.55
C LEU A 333 -13.51 6.04 -22.38
N SER A 334 -13.05 4.90 -22.86
CA SER A 334 -11.82 4.81 -23.65
C SER A 334 -11.96 3.67 -24.65
N ILE A 335 -11.39 3.85 -25.82
CA ILE A 335 -11.28 2.85 -26.87
C ILE A 335 -9.80 2.80 -27.25
N ASP A 336 -9.13 1.69 -26.97
CA ASP A 336 -7.75 1.52 -27.40
C ASP A 336 -7.66 1.00 -28.85
N ALA A 337 -6.45 0.96 -29.38
CA ALA A 337 -6.22 0.53 -30.75
C ALA A 337 -6.49 -0.94 -31.03
N LEU A 338 -6.59 -1.77 -29.99
CA LEU A 338 -7.03 -3.17 -30.11
C LEU A 338 -8.55 -3.28 -30.02
N ALA A 339 -9.26 -2.15 -30.17
CA ALA A 339 -10.70 -2.04 -30.02
C ALA A 339 -11.19 -2.54 -28.65
N ASN A 340 -10.40 -2.36 -27.59
CA ASN A 340 -10.91 -2.61 -26.25
C ASN A 340 -11.59 -1.36 -25.72
N ILE A 341 -12.81 -1.53 -25.22
CA ILE A 341 -13.60 -0.46 -24.63
C ILE A 341 -13.36 -0.49 -23.13
N GLY A 342 -12.72 0.53 -22.59
CA GLY A 342 -12.61 0.77 -21.15
C GLY A 342 -13.68 1.75 -20.71
N PHE A 343 -14.46 1.42 -19.69
CA PHE A 343 -15.38 2.37 -19.07
C PHE A 343 -15.28 2.27 -17.56
N GLY A 344 -15.41 3.40 -16.90
CA GLY A 344 -15.36 3.47 -15.46
C GLY A 344 -15.87 4.80 -14.94
N GLY A 345 -15.95 4.90 -13.64
CA GLY A 345 -16.29 6.12 -12.95
C GLY A 345 -16.10 5.95 -11.46
N GLY A 346 -16.01 7.08 -10.79
CA GLY A 346 -15.89 7.14 -9.35
C GLY A 346 -16.36 8.46 -8.82
N GLY A 347 -16.15 8.64 -7.52
CA GLY A 347 -16.51 9.86 -6.86
C GLY A 347 -16.29 9.82 -5.37
N ASP A 348 -16.31 11.02 -4.79
CA ASP A 348 -16.33 11.28 -3.37
C ASP A 348 -17.75 11.67 -3.01
N VAL A 349 -18.44 10.76 -2.31
CA VAL A 349 -19.85 10.86 -2.01
C VAL A 349 -20.05 10.75 -0.50
N THR A 350 -20.92 11.58 0.06
CA THR A 350 -21.40 11.41 1.44
C THR A 350 -22.81 10.83 1.39
N ILE A 351 -23.04 9.70 2.05
CA ILE A 351 -24.37 9.10 2.21
C ILE A 351 -24.75 9.20 3.69
N GLY A 352 -25.74 10.03 4.00
CA GLY A 352 -26.10 10.42 5.36
C GLY A 352 -24.97 11.24 5.98
N SER A 353 -24.23 10.63 6.91
CA SER A 353 -23.05 11.23 7.55
C SER A 353 -21.75 10.49 7.20
N LYS A 354 -21.79 9.58 6.23
CA LYS A 354 -20.68 8.66 5.93
C LYS A 354 -20.02 9.01 4.62
N ASP A 355 -18.71 9.26 4.68
CA ASP A 355 -17.85 9.47 3.53
C ASP A 355 -17.62 8.15 2.81
N ILE A 356 -17.84 8.12 1.50
CA ILE A 356 -17.57 6.96 0.66
C ILE A 356 -16.85 7.45 -0.60
N ASN A 357 -15.60 7.04 -0.76
CA ASN A 357 -14.87 7.15 -2.01
C ASN A 357 -15.05 5.84 -2.77
N VAL A 358 -15.61 5.89 -3.99
CA VAL A 358 -15.77 4.71 -4.84
C VAL A 358 -15.16 5.00 -6.19
N PHE A 359 -14.48 4.03 -6.77
CA PHE A 359 -14.09 4.04 -8.17
C PHE A 359 -14.20 2.63 -8.74
N ALA A 360 -14.84 2.49 -9.89
CA ALA A 360 -14.92 1.24 -10.62
C ALA A 360 -14.59 1.48 -12.08
N TRP A 361 -13.73 0.64 -12.64
CA TRP A 361 -13.36 0.69 -14.05
C TRP A 361 -13.19 -0.73 -14.56
N THR A 362 -13.68 -0.96 -15.77
CA THR A 362 -13.55 -2.24 -16.45
C THR A 362 -13.15 -2.01 -17.89
N LYS A 363 -12.45 -2.98 -18.46
CA LYS A 363 -12.06 -3.00 -19.86
C LYS A 363 -12.57 -4.27 -20.49
N ILE A 364 -13.29 -4.14 -21.59
CA ILE A 364 -13.82 -5.24 -22.37
C ILE A 364 -13.19 -5.23 -23.75
N ASN A 365 -12.87 -6.41 -24.28
CA ASN A 365 -12.51 -6.54 -25.68
C ASN A 365 -13.77 -6.39 -26.54
N ALA A 366 -13.86 -5.39 -27.43
CA ALA A 366 -15.12 -5.15 -28.14
C ALA A 366 -15.51 -6.30 -29.09
N ALA A 367 -14.55 -7.04 -29.62
CA ALA A 367 -14.82 -8.14 -30.55
C ALA A 367 -15.38 -9.38 -29.83
N THR A 368 -14.90 -9.68 -28.63
CA THR A 368 -15.26 -10.92 -27.89
C THR A 368 -16.21 -10.67 -26.70
N GLY A 369 -16.33 -9.43 -26.23
CA GLY A 369 -17.05 -9.06 -25.00
C GLY A 369 -16.35 -9.51 -23.72
N VAL A 370 -15.16 -10.13 -23.80
CA VAL A 370 -14.46 -10.67 -22.64
C VAL A 370 -13.84 -9.54 -21.82
N PRO A 371 -14.07 -9.48 -20.49
CA PRO A 371 -13.38 -8.56 -19.60
C PRO A 371 -11.87 -8.83 -19.58
N MET A 372 -11.08 -7.80 -19.84
CA MET A 372 -9.61 -7.84 -19.86
C MET A 372 -8.97 -7.17 -18.65
N GLY A 373 -9.72 -6.41 -17.87
CA GLY A 373 -9.21 -5.71 -16.70
C GLY A 373 -10.34 -5.20 -15.83
N LEU A 374 -10.09 -5.18 -14.53
CA LEU A 374 -11.01 -4.70 -13.51
C LEU A 374 -10.22 -3.89 -12.49
N VAL A 375 -10.73 -2.71 -12.19
CA VAL A 375 -10.29 -1.88 -11.08
C VAL A 375 -11.51 -1.53 -10.26
N VAL A 376 -11.49 -1.86 -8.98
CA VAL A 376 -12.51 -1.50 -8.00
C VAL A 376 -11.80 -0.95 -6.78
N LYS A 377 -12.17 0.25 -6.37
CA LYS A 377 -11.75 0.91 -5.15
C LYS A 377 -13.00 1.35 -4.40
N ALA A 378 -13.07 1.06 -3.11
CA ALA A 378 -14.11 1.54 -2.23
C ALA A 378 -13.51 1.81 -0.86
N GLU A 379 -13.57 3.06 -0.38
CA GLU A 379 -12.96 3.47 0.88
C GLU A 379 -13.93 4.34 1.69
N SER A 380 -13.93 4.18 3.01
CA SER A 380 -14.73 4.98 3.93
C SER A 380 -14.03 5.08 5.28
N LYS A 381 -13.69 6.30 5.72
CA LYS A 381 -13.07 6.49 7.05
C LYS A 381 -14.11 6.38 8.16
N ALA A 382 -15.27 7.01 7.99
CA ALA A 382 -16.37 6.92 8.96
C ALA A 382 -16.96 5.52 9.02
N GLY A 383 -16.90 4.77 7.92
CA GLY A 383 -17.42 3.41 7.83
C GLY A 383 -18.92 3.33 7.61
N LEU A 384 -19.48 2.16 7.91
CA LEU A 384 -20.91 1.87 7.85
C LEU A 384 -21.34 1.13 9.11
N ALA A 385 -22.27 1.71 9.87
CA ALA A 385 -22.96 1.05 10.98
C ALA A 385 -24.32 0.50 10.55
N LEU A 386 -24.79 -0.53 11.26
CA LEU A 386 -26.14 -1.06 11.07
C LEU A 386 -27.21 0.01 11.30
N LEU A 387 -26.97 0.91 12.26
CA LEU A 387 -27.80 2.08 12.53
C LEU A 387 -27.84 3.05 11.33
N ASP A 388 -26.71 3.27 10.66
CA ASP A 388 -26.64 4.14 9.48
C ASP A 388 -27.49 3.58 8.34
N LEU A 389 -27.45 2.26 8.12
CA LEU A 389 -28.27 1.59 7.10
C LEU A 389 -29.77 1.69 7.39
N ALA A 390 -30.16 1.56 8.66
CA ALA A 390 -31.54 1.70 9.08
C ALA A 390 -32.03 3.16 8.97
N ASP A 391 -31.20 4.14 9.33
CA ASP A 391 -31.48 5.57 9.13
C ASP A 391 -31.61 5.92 7.65
N LEU A 392 -30.66 5.47 6.82
CA LEU A 392 -30.69 5.65 5.37
C LEU A 392 -31.97 5.05 4.76
N GLN A 393 -32.35 3.84 5.14
CA GLN A 393 -33.61 3.22 4.72
C GLN A 393 -34.81 4.11 5.10
N GLY A 394 -34.81 4.69 6.30
CA GLY A 394 -35.83 5.63 6.75
C GLY A 394 -35.92 6.87 5.87
N LYS A 395 -34.78 7.50 5.58
CA LYS A 395 -34.69 8.69 4.71
C LYS A 395 -35.12 8.38 3.27
N MET A 396 -34.69 7.26 2.70
CA MET A 396 -35.12 6.81 1.38
C MET A 396 -36.62 6.57 1.30
N ARG A 397 -37.22 5.96 2.34
CA ARG A 397 -38.67 5.72 2.39
C ARG A 397 -39.47 7.01 2.50
N LYS A 398 -38.99 7.98 3.30
CA LYS A 398 -39.59 9.32 3.42
C LYS A 398 -39.56 10.03 2.07
N ALA A 399 -38.41 10.02 1.38
CA ALA A 399 -38.26 10.60 0.04
C ALA A 399 -39.17 9.94 -1.01
N ALA A 400 -39.36 8.62 -0.91
CA ALA A 400 -40.26 7.89 -1.80
C ALA A 400 -41.77 8.08 -1.48
N GLY A 401 -42.13 8.81 -0.43
CA GLY A 401 -43.52 8.99 -0.01
C GLY A 401 -44.21 7.70 0.47
N VAL A 402 -43.45 6.63 0.74
CA VAL A 402 -44.01 5.31 1.10
C VAL A 402 -44.29 5.25 2.60
N GLY A 403 -45.51 5.61 2.98
CA GLY A 403 -46.08 5.37 4.32
C GLY A 403 -46.28 3.86 4.56
N GLY A 404 -45.25 3.18 5.06
CA GLY A 404 -45.29 1.74 5.36
C GLY A 404 -44.88 1.45 6.81
N PRO A 405 -44.81 0.17 7.23
CA PRO A 405 -44.65 -0.24 8.63
C PRO A 405 -43.46 0.42 9.35
N LYS A 406 -43.60 0.57 10.68
CA LYS A 406 -42.61 1.17 11.58
C LYS A 406 -41.21 0.65 11.26
N LEU A 407 -40.27 1.59 11.10
CA LEU A 407 -38.84 1.32 11.00
C LEU A 407 -38.41 0.35 12.11
N LEU A 408 -37.38 -0.46 11.84
CA LEU A 408 -36.65 -1.12 12.91
C LEU A 408 -36.37 -0.05 13.97
N PRO A 409 -36.85 -0.21 15.22
CA PRO A 409 -36.64 0.79 16.25
C PRO A 409 -35.13 0.99 16.41
N LEU A 410 -34.62 2.17 16.03
CA LEU A 410 -33.19 2.45 16.00
C LEU A 410 -32.56 2.27 17.40
N ASP A 411 -33.34 2.55 18.44
CA ASP A 411 -33.01 2.34 19.84
C ASP A 411 -32.80 0.86 20.23
N ARG A 412 -33.25 -0.08 19.38
CA ARG A 412 -33.12 -1.53 19.62
C ARG A 412 -32.01 -2.19 18.80
N LEU A 413 -31.40 -1.49 17.84
CA LEU A 413 -30.33 -2.05 17.04
C LEU A 413 -28.99 -1.90 17.78
N PRO A 414 -28.17 -2.96 17.87
CA PRO A 414 -26.82 -2.82 18.38
C PRO A 414 -25.99 -1.95 17.43
N ASP A 415 -25.11 -1.11 17.97
CA ASP A 415 -24.15 -0.27 17.21
C ASP A 415 -23.00 -1.11 16.64
N ILE A 416 -23.34 -2.03 15.74
CA ILE A 416 -22.36 -2.82 14.99
C ILE A 416 -21.91 -1.97 13.80
N ALA A 417 -20.61 -1.67 13.73
CA ALA A 417 -20.07 -0.78 12.72
C ALA A 417 -18.77 -1.32 12.09
N LEU A 418 -18.66 -1.22 10.77
CA LEU A 418 -17.42 -1.42 10.03
C LEU A 418 -16.80 -0.05 9.76
N ARG A 419 -15.68 0.29 10.38
CA ARG A 419 -14.97 1.57 10.25
C ARG A 419 -13.67 1.41 9.49
N ASP A 420 -13.11 2.53 8.99
CA ASP A 420 -11.83 2.55 8.28
C ASP A 420 -11.74 1.47 7.19
N PHE A 421 -12.83 1.33 6.43
CA PHE A 421 -12.96 0.33 5.40
C PHE A 421 -12.22 0.77 4.13
N ALA A 422 -11.44 -0.13 3.55
CA ALA A 422 -10.87 0.05 2.22
C ALA A 422 -10.86 -1.28 1.48
N LEU A 423 -11.37 -1.30 0.25
CA LEU A 423 -11.29 -2.41 -0.69
C LEU A 423 -10.64 -1.89 -1.97
N LEU A 424 -9.58 -2.55 -2.41
CA LEU A 424 -8.93 -2.33 -3.69
C LEU A 424 -8.79 -3.67 -4.41
N ILE A 425 -9.25 -3.74 -5.65
CA ILE A 425 -8.99 -4.83 -6.58
C ILE A 425 -8.57 -4.15 -7.87
N ALA A 426 -7.28 -4.11 -8.16
CA ALA A 426 -6.75 -3.35 -9.29
C ALA A 426 -5.86 -4.22 -10.17
N SER A 427 -6.32 -4.53 -11.39
CA SER A 427 -5.49 -5.24 -12.38
C SER A 427 -4.42 -4.34 -13.03
N ARG A 428 -4.50 -3.02 -12.83
CA ARG A 428 -3.58 -1.99 -13.35
C ARG A 428 -3.52 -0.79 -12.41
N ALA A 429 -2.49 0.03 -12.57
CA ALA A 429 -2.45 1.35 -11.97
C ALA A 429 -3.42 2.31 -12.69
N VAL A 430 -4.00 3.22 -11.90
CA VAL A 430 -4.84 4.36 -12.30
C VAL A 430 -4.45 5.53 -11.37
N PRO A 431 -3.29 6.17 -11.58
CA PRO A 431 -2.77 7.21 -10.69
C PRO A 431 -3.72 8.40 -10.52
N GLU A 432 -4.51 8.72 -11.55
CA GLU A 432 -5.52 9.78 -11.50
C GLU A 432 -6.61 9.57 -10.43
N GLU A 433 -6.78 8.33 -9.94
CA GLU A 433 -7.71 7.96 -8.87
C GLU A 433 -6.99 7.52 -7.57
N GLY A 434 -5.70 7.81 -7.48
CA GLY A 434 -4.85 7.43 -6.35
C GLY A 434 -4.61 5.92 -6.26
N ILE A 435 -4.48 5.24 -7.40
CA ILE A 435 -4.16 3.80 -7.49
C ILE A 435 -2.81 3.66 -8.21
N ASP A 436 -1.72 3.78 -7.45
CA ASP A 436 -0.36 3.84 -8.01
C ASP A 436 0.16 2.48 -8.49
N SER A 437 -0.36 1.39 -7.92
CA SER A 437 0.06 0.02 -8.23
C SER A 437 -1.14 -0.93 -8.39
N PRO A 438 -1.06 -1.92 -9.29
CA PRO A 438 -2.00 -3.03 -9.31
C PRO A 438 -1.86 -3.86 -8.03
N GLY A 439 -2.96 -4.49 -7.60
CA GLY A 439 -2.97 -5.31 -6.41
C GLY A 439 -4.35 -5.57 -5.84
N PHE A 440 -4.35 -6.17 -4.65
CA PHE A 440 -5.50 -6.35 -3.79
C PHE A 440 -5.26 -5.62 -2.47
N LYS A 441 -6.28 -4.99 -1.90
CA LYS A 441 -6.27 -4.49 -0.52
C LYS A 441 -7.64 -4.70 0.10
N LEU A 442 -7.67 -5.16 1.34
CA LEU A 442 -8.85 -5.21 2.17
C LEU A 442 -8.46 -4.74 3.58
N LYS A 443 -9.07 -3.65 4.00
CA LYS A 443 -8.92 -3.05 5.31
C LYS A 443 -10.30 -2.83 5.93
N GLY A 444 -10.42 -3.02 7.23
CA GLY A 444 -11.61 -2.63 7.98
C GLY A 444 -11.56 -3.04 9.44
N ASP A 445 -12.16 -2.20 10.28
CA ASP A 445 -12.31 -2.40 11.70
C ASP A 445 -13.78 -2.68 12.04
N LEU A 446 -14.08 -3.86 12.56
CA LEU A 446 -15.39 -4.20 13.08
C LEU A 446 -15.50 -3.79 14.54
N TYR A 447 -16.45 -2.93 14.85
CA TYR A 447 -16.83 -2.51 16.19
C TYR A 447 -18.14 -3.19 16.60
N ILE A 448 -18.18 -3.77 17.79
CA ILE A 448 -19.37 -4.42 18.36
C ILE A 448 -19.57 -3.93 19.80
N PRO A 449 -20.80 -3.58 20.22
CA PRO A 449 -21.08 -3.25 21.61
C PRO A 449 -21.17 -4.53 22.44
N LEU A 450 -20.33 -4.67 23.45
CA LEU A 450 -20.32 -5.85 24.34
C LEU A 450 -21.46 -5.84 25.37
N LYS A 451 -22.13 -4.70 25.55
CA LYS A 451 -23.28 -4.54 26.44
C LYS A 451 -24.36 -3.70 25.74
N PRO A 452 -25.66 -3.97 25.97
CA PRO A 452 -26.74 -3.13 25.46
C PRO A 452 -26.52 -1.66 25.85
N GLY A 453 -26.58 -0.76 24.86
CA GLY A 453 -26.39 0.69 25.05
C GLY A 453 -24.94 1.15 25.27
N ALA A 454 -23.96 0.25 25.29
CA ALA A 454 -22.55 0.63 25.32
C ALA A 454 -22.06 1.07 23.93
N SER A 455 -21.01 1.90 23.90
CA SER A 455 -20.30 2.22 22.66
C SER A 455 -19.64 0.95 22.08
N GLY A 456 -19.58 0.87 20.76
CA GLY A 456 -18.87 -0.21 20.09
C GLY A 456 -17.40 -0.25 20.50
N THR A 457 -16.91 -1.43 20.88
CA THR A 457 -15.48 -1.72 21.09
C THR A 457 -14.90 -2.36 19.83
N LYS A 458 -13.66 -2.03 19.47
CA LYS A 458 -12.97 -2.63 18.32
C LYS A 458 -12.82 -4.13 18.55
N PHE A 459 -13.61 -4.92 17.83
CA PHE A 459 -13.71 -6.36 18.01
C PHE A 459 -12.81 -7.11 17.04
N VAL A 460 -12.79 -6.71 15.77
CA VAL A 460 -11.89 -7.29 14.76
C VAL A 460 -11.27 -6.17 13.93
N ALA A 461 -10.01 -6.31 13.53
CA ALA A 461 -9.44 -5.55 12.43
C ALA A 461 -8.76 -6.46 11.43
N VAL A 462 -8.86 -6.09 10.17
CA VAL A 462 -8.11 -6.70 9.09
C VAL A 462 -7.45 -5.56 8.30
N ASP A 463 -6.18 -5.72 7.97
CA ASP A 463 -5.48 -4.92 6.97
C ASP A 463 -4.61 -5.87 6.16
N CYS A 464 -5.11 -6.31 5.02
CA CYS A 464 -4.39 -7.20 4.12
C CYS A 464 -4.27 -6.61 2.73
N GLY A 465 -3.15 -6.88 2.07
CA GLY A 465 -2.85 -6.40 0.76
C GLY A 465 -1.85 -7.28 0.03
N VAL A 466 -1.99 -7.31 -1.28
CA VAL A 466 -1.05 -7.95 -2.20
C VAL A 466 -0.73 -6.93 -3.27
N SER A 467 0.54 -6.59 -3.42
CA SER A 467 1.01 -5.60 -4.38
C SER A 467 2.29 -6.08 -5.06
N LYS A 468 2.94 -5.21 -5.84
CA LYS A 468 4.24 -5.53 -6.44
C LYS A 468 5.35 -5.67 -5.39
N GLU A 469 5.19 -5.01 -4.26
CA GLU A 469 6.15 -5.01 -3.16
C GLU A 469 6.10 -6.30 -2.33
N GLY A 470 4.96 -7.02 -2.33
CA GLY A 470 4.79 -8.30 -1.65
C GLY A 470 3.39 -8.50 -1.07
N ILE A 471 3.34 -9.28 0.01
CA ILE A 471 2.11 -9.56 0.78
C ILE A 471 2.19 -8.88 2.14
N LEU A 472 1.12 -8.22 2.56
CA LEU A 472 0.93 -7.71 3.91
C LEU A 472 -0.40 -8.26 4.43
N ALA A 473 -0.44 -8.81 5.63
CA ALA A 473 -1.68 -9.25 6.26
C ALA A 473 -1.58 -9.08 7.78
N LYS A 474 -2.30 -8.08 8.28
CA LYS A 474 -2.46 -7.78 9.70
C LYS A 474 -3.88 -8.13 10.11
N GLY A 475 -4.00 -8.80 11.24
CA GLY A 475 -5.27 -9.15 11.86
C GLY A 475 -5.23 -8.81 13.33
N PHE A 476 -6.35 -8.35 13.87
CA PHE A 476 -6.54 -8.12 15.29
C PHE A 476 -7.89 -8.68 15.70
N LEU A 477 -7.93 -9.31 16.87
CA LEU A 477 -9.15 -9.75 17.53
C LEU A 477 -9.09 -9.21 18.97
N GLY A 478 -10.00 -8.30 19.29
CA GLY A 478 -10.08 -7.67 20.61
C GLY A 478 -10.62 -8.62 21.67
N ALA A 479 -10.34 -8.32 22.93
CA ALA A 479 -10.75 -9.15 24.05
C ALA A 479 -12.28 -9.35 24.14
N PHE A 480 -12.72 -10.58 24.40
CA PHE A 480 -14.13 -10.91 24.59
C PHE A 480 -14.33 -12.15 25.47
N HIS A 481 -15.53 -12.30 26.01
CA HIS A 481 -15.87 -13.39 26.94
C HIS A 481 -17.05 -14.19 26.37
N VAL A 482 -16.92 -15.52 26.32
CA VAL A 482 -17.99 -16.45 25.92
C VAL A 482 -18.08 -17.58 26.94
N GLY A 483 -18.96 -17.43 27.93
CA GLY A 483 -19.09 -18.40 29.03
C GLY A 483 -17.80 -18.45 29.87
N PRO A 484 -17.18 -19.63 30.08
CA PRO A 484 -15.95 -19.75 30.85
C PRO A 484 -14.67 -19.41 30.05
N LEU A 485 -14.81 -19.06 28.76
CA LEU A 485 -13.70 -18.70 27.88
C LEU A 485 -13.55 -17.17 27.84
N THR A 486 -12.36 -16.69 28.18
CA THR A 486 -11.94 -15.31 27.96
C THR A 486 -10.86 -15.31 26.89
N TRP A 487 -11.09 -14.57 25.82
CA TRP A 487 -10.06 -14.22 24.85
C TRP A 487 -9.52 -12.84 25.22
N GLU A 488 -8.21 -12.71 25.29
CA GLU A 488 -7.53 -11.42 25.36
C GLU A 488 -7.11 -10.98 23.96
N ASP A 489 -6.67 -9.73 23.85
CA ASP A 489 -6.24 -9.12 22.59
C ASP A 489 -5.25 -10.02 21.85
N SER A 490 -5.64 -10.44 20.65
CA SER A 490 -4.84 -11.31 19.79
C SER A 490 -4.53 -10.57 18.49
N TYR A 491 -3.29 -10.69 18.00
CA TYR A 491 -2.91 -10.10 16.72
C TYR A 491 -2.06 -11.04 15.88
N VAL A 492 -2.19 -10.88 14.57
CA VAL A 492 -1.37 -11.56 13.56
C VAL A 492 -0.79 -10.47 12.67
N ASP A 493 0.52 -10.51 12.41
CA ASP A 493 1.20 -9.62 11.47
C ASP A 493 2.10 -10.45 10.55
N LEU A 494 1.67 -10.59 9.30
CA LEU A 494 2.44 -11.19 8.23
C LEU A 494 2.88 -10.07 7.28
N GLU A 495 4.19 -9.91 7.13
CA GLU A 495 4.78 -9.09 6.07
C GLU A 495 5.73 -9.96 5.27
N ALA A 496 5.52 -10.06 3.96
CA ALA A 496 6.36 -10.79 3.03
C ALA A 496 6.67 -9.90 1.83
N THR A 497 7.41 -8.83 2.09
CA THR A 497 7.86 -7.84 1.11
C THR A 497 9.36 -7.98 0.80
N LEU A 498 9.86 -7.17 -0.12
CA LEU A 498 11.32 -7.08 -0.35
C LEU A 498 12.04 -6.48 0.85
N ALA A 499 11.42 -5.50 1.51
CA ALA A 499 11.98 -4.74 2.62
C ALA A 499 11.92 -5.51 3.95
N ALA A 500 10.83 -6.25 4.21
CA ALA A 500 10.64 -7.01 5.44
C ALA A 500 9.97 -8.36 5.19
N GLN A 501 10.38 -9.36 5.97
CA GLN A 501 9.81 -10.70 5.92
C GLN A 501 9.67 -11.26 7.33
N HIS A 502 8.45 -11.25 7.84
CA HIS A 502 8.12 -11.77 9.16
C HIS A 502 6.68 -12.30 9.26
N LEU A 503 6.46 -13.18 10.23
CA LEU A 503 5.16 -13.58 10.75
C LEU A 503 5.20 -13.45 12.27
N LEU A 504 4.34 -12.60 12.83
CA LEU A 504 4.13 -12.44 14.26
C LEU A 504 2.72 -12.93 14.59
N VAL A 505 2.57 -13.73 15.63
CA VAL A 505 1.29 -14.17 16.17
C VAL A 505 1.35 -14.03 17.67
N HIS A 506 0.46 -13.23 18.24
CA HIS A 506 0.27 -13.08 19.67
C HIS A 506 -1.18 -13.38 20.01
N GLY A 507 -1.41 -14.06 21.13
CA GLY A 507 -2.75 -14.18 21.68
C GLY A 507 -2.74 -14.84 23.05
N ARG A 508 -3.78 -14.55 23.83
CA ARG A 508 -4.00 -15.16 25.14
C ARG A 508 -5.44 -15.62 25.28
N VAL A 509 -5.59 -16.85 25.75
CA VAL A 509 -6.88 -17.48 26.05
C VAL A 509 -6.88 -17.95 27.49
N GLU A 510 -7.95 -17.63 28.21
CA GLU A 510 -8.20 -18.12 29.56
C GLU A 510 -9.46 -19.01 29.57
N LEU A 511 -9.36 -20.14 30.25
CA LEU A 511 -10.46 -21.07 30.51
C LEU A 511 -10.46 -21.46 31.98
N LEU A 512 -11.52 -21.11 32.71
CA LEU A 512 -11.69 -21.50 34.13
C LEU A 512 -10.49 -21.15 35.03
N GLY A 513 -9.96 -19.93 34.90
CA GLY A 513 -8.78 -19.46 35.66
C GLY A 513 -7.45 -20.03 35.19
N SER A 514 -7.43 -20.82 34.11
CA SER A 514 -6.18 -21.25 33.45
C SER A 514 -5.94 -20.36 32.23
N SER A 515 -4.90 -19.54 32.26
CA SER A 515 -4.54 -18.66 31.15
C SER A 515 -3.39 -19.24 30.32
N SER A 516 -3.42 -19.05 29.01
CA SER A 516 -2.36 -19.47 28.08
C SER A 516 -2.09 -18.34 27.10
N ALA A 517 -0.92 -17.69 27.24
CA ALA A 517 -0.37 -16.74 26.28
C ALA A 517 0.54 -17.47 25.30
N THR A 518 0.51 -17.08 24.03
CA THR A 518 1.41 -17.57 22.99
C THR A 518 1.92 -16.41 22.15
N ASP A 519 3.23 -16.37 21.98
CA ASP A 519 3.99 -15.42 21.18
C ASP A 519 4.85 -16.20 20.18
N LEU A 520 4.52 -16.11 18.90
CA LEU A 520 5.28 -16.70 17.81
C LEU A 520 5.82 -15.56 16.95
N GLN A 521 7.14 -15.53 16.77
CA GLN A 521 7.80 -14.61 15.85
C GLN A 521 8.70 -15.41 14.90
N PHE A 522 8.47 -15.22 13.62
CA PHE A 522 9.23 -15.81 12.54
C PHE A 522 9.76 -14.69 11.66
N THR A 523 11.07 -14.63 11.45
CA THR A 523 11.74 -13.57 10.68
C THR A 523 12.84 -14.19 9.82
N ARG A 524 13.50 -13.40 8.95
CA ARG A 524 14.65 -13.87 8.18
C ARG A 524 15.83 -14.37 9.03
N GLU A 525 15.93 -13.90 10.27
CA GLU A 525 17.11 -14.15 11.11
C GLU A 525 16.81 -15.14 12.24
N LYS A 526 15.56 -15.15 12.72
CA LYS A 526 15.16 -15.91 13.90
C LYS A 526 13.74 -16.47 13.80
N LEU A 527 13.56 -17.63 14.44
CA LEU A 527 12.28 -18.19 14.87
C LEU A 527 12.29 -18.18 16.39
N SER A 528 11.32 -17.51 17.02
CA SER A 528 11.12 -17.51 18.46
C SER A 528 9.67 -17.85 18.79
N PHE A 529 9.47 -18.70 19.79
CA PHE A 529 8.19 -19.10 20.34
C PHE A 529 8.25 -18.99 21.86
N GLU A 530 7.37 -18.20 22.43
CA GLU A 530 7.18 -18.08 23.87
C GLU A 530 5.75 -18.50 24.20
N SER A 531 5.60 -19.39 25.20
CA SER A 531 4.30 -19.75 25.73
C SER A 531 4.33 -19.64 27.24
N THR A 532 3.40 -18.87 27.78
CA THR A 532 3.18 -18.74 29.21
C THR A 532 1.84 -19.36 29.55
N ARG A 533 1.82 -20.35 30.44
CA ARG A 533 0.60 -20.94 30.95
C ARG A 533 0.52 -20.78 32.46
N GLU A 534 -0.61 -20.29 32.92
CA GLU A 534 -0.95 -20.16 34.33
C GLU A 534 -2.05 -21.18 34.64
N ILE A 535 -1.88 -21.92 35.73
CA ILE A 535 -2.79 -23.00 36.11
C ILE A 535 -3.38 -22.66 37.47
N GLN A 536 -4.54 -22.00 37.52
CA GLN A 536 -5.36 -21.82 38.74
C GLN A 536 -4.55 -21.48 40.00
N ASP A 537 -3.69 -20.46 39.93
CA ASP A 537 -2.81 -20.01 41.02
C ASP A 537 -1.79 -21.06 41.56
N LEU A 538 -1.72 -22.25 40.96
CA LEU A 538 -0.78 -23.31 41.37
C LEU A 538 0.64 -23.03 40.88
N GLY A 539 0.79 -22.26 39.80
CA GLY A 539 2.08 -21.89 39.25
C GLY A 539 2.01 -21.42 37.81
N LYS A 540 3.14 -20.90 37.34
CA LYS A 540 3.34 -20.37 35.99
C LYS A 540 4.36 -21.24 35.27
N THR A 541 3.98 -21.82 34.13
CA THR A 541 4.91 -22.47 33.22
C THR A 541 5.24 -21.53 32.07
N GLN A 542 6.53 -21.36 31.78
CA GLN A 542 7.01 -20.59 30.65
C GLN A 542 7.88 -21.49 29.78
N LEU A 543 7.63 -21.50 28.48
CA LEU A 543 8.42 -22.21 27.49
C LEU A 543 8.92 -21.19 26.48
N PHE A 544 10.25 -21.06 26.39
CA PHE A 544 10.94 -20.23 25.42
C PHE A 544 11.66 -21.15 24.44
N VAL A 545 11.39 -21.01 23.15
CA VAL A 545 12.08 -21.74 22.07
C VAL A 545 12.62 -20.72 21.08
N GLU A 546 13.91 -20.74 20.82
CA GLU A 546 14.56 -19.85 19.85
C GLU A 546 15.44 -20.66 18.88
N SER A 547 15.44 -20.28 17.61
CA SER A 547 16.33 -20.83 16.58
C SER A 547 16.78 -19.72 15.65
N LYS A 548 18.03 -19.77 15.19
CA LYS A 548 18.41 -19.05 13.97
C LYS A 548 17.62 -19.61 12.78
N PHE A 549 17.26 -18.76 11.85
CA PHE A 549 16.51 -19.18 10.67
C PHE A 549 17.42 -19.83 9.62
N ASP A 550 17.87 -21.06 9.89
CA ASP A 550 18.59 -21.90 8.94
C ASP A 550 17.73 -23.13 8.60
N LEU A 551 17.08 -23.09 7.43
CA LEU A 551 16.22 -24.19 6.95
C LEU A 551 17.01 -25.46 6.59
N SER A 552 18.32 -25.36 6.39
CA SER A 552 19.16 -26.52 6.07
C SER A 552 19.57 -27.30 7.31
N LYS A 553 19.73 -26.62 8.45
CA LYS A 553 20.11 -27.18 9.75
C LYS A 553 19.48 -26.38 10.90
N PRO A 554 18.18 -26.54 11.15
CA PRO A 554 17.53 -25.78 12.22
C PRO A 554 18.05 -26.23 13.60
N THR A 555 18.59 -25.30 14.38
CA THR A 555 19.06 -25.54 15.75
C THR A 555 18.19 -24.80 16.74
N PHE A 556 17.34 -25.55 17.46
CA PHE A 556 16.43 -25.00 18.45
C PHE A 556 17.05 -25.04 19.85
N HIS A 557 16.98 -23.90 20.55
CA HIS A 557 17.26 -23.77 21.97
C HIS A 557 15.93 -23.65 22.70
N ALA A 558 15.59 -24.66 23.49
CA ALA A 558 14.38 -24.65 24.31
C ALA A 558 14.74 -24.48 25.79
N ARG A 559 14.11 -23.52 26.47
CA ARG A 559 14.19 -23.29 27.90
C ARG A 559 12.79 -23.32 28.50
N GLY A 560 12.56 -24.26 29.41
CA GLY A 560 11.37 -24.29 30.26
C GLY A 560 11.68 -23.66 31.62
N GLN A 561 10.78 -22.82 32.11
CA GLN A 561 10.78 -22.33 33.49
C GLN A 561 9.44 -22.70 34.14
N LEU A 562 9.51 -23.39 35.27
CA LEU A 562 8.37 -23.67 36.13
C LEU A 562 8.51 -22.78 37.36
N ASP A 563 7.71 -21.72 37.43
CA ASP A 563 7.62 -20.91 38.64
C ASP A 563 6.54 -21.52 39.53
N ASN A 564 6.97 -22.22 40.56
CA ASN A 564 6.09 -22.93 41.46
C ASN A 564 5.93 -22.14 42.76
N GLU A 565 4.95 -21.24 42.80
CA GLU A 565 4.59 -20.53 44.03
C GLU A 565 4.06 -21.49 45.11
N PHE A 566 3.54 -22.67 44.72
CA PHE A 566 3.15 -23.73 45.66
C PHE A 566 4.30 -24.07 46.63
N GLY A 567 5.55 -24.04 46.15
CA GLY A 567 6.75 -24.29 46.97
C GLY A 567 7.07 -23.20 47.98
N LYS A 568 6.66 -21.94 47.77
CA LYS A 568 6.80 -20.85 48.76
C LYS A 568 5.67 -20.91 49.80
N THR A 569 4.44 -21.12 49.36
CA THR A 569 3.27 -21.20 50.25
C THR A 569 3.32 -22.45 51.15
N PHE A 570 3.80 -23.58 50.61
CA PHE A 570 4.14 -24.75 51.43
C PHE A 570 5.50 -24.62 52.11
N GLY A 571 6.48 -23.93 51.54
CA GLY A 571 7.81 -23.77 52.14
C GLY A 571 7.74 -23.15 53.53
N ASP A 572 7.00 -22.06 53.70
CA ASP A 572 6.86 -21.40 55.01
C ASP A 572 6.01 -22.21 56.02
N SER A 573 5.21 -23.17 55.53
CA SER A 573 4.36 -24.04 56.37
C SER A 573 4.96 -25.44 56.62
N ALA A 574 5.91 -25.88 55.79
CA ALA A 574 6.40 -27.26 55.71
C ALA A 574 7.94 -27.39 55.81
N LEU A 575 8.67 -26.28 55.96
CA LEU A 575 10.09 -26.27 56.32
C LEU A 575 10.38 -26.90 57.71
N GLY A 576 9.35 -27.28 58.47
CA GLY A 576 9.46 -28.15 59.65
C GLY A 576 9.46 -29.66 59.37
N GLU A 577 8.96 -30.14 58.23
CA GLU A 577 8.69 -31.58 58.03
C GLU A 577 9.20 -32.19 56.70
N VAL A 578 9.67 -31.39 55.72
CA VAL A 578 9.92 -31.89 54.34
C VAL A 578 11.40 -32.12 53.99
N ALA A 579 12.29 -32.22 54.98
CA ALA A 579 13.66 -32.71 54.74
C ALA A 579 13.70 -34.22 54.34
N ASP A 580 12.60 -34.96 54.52
CA ASP A 580 12.55 -36.43 54.42
C ASP A 580 11.86 -36.96 53.14
N VAL A 581 11.28 -36.09 52.31
CA VAL A 581 10.53 -36.49 51.09
C VAL A 581 11.38 -36.41 49.81
N GLY A 582 12.44 -35.58 49.81
CA GLY A 582 13.29 -35.34 48.64
C GLY A 582 13.98 -36.59 48.07
N GLY A 583 14.30 -37.59 48.90
CA GLY A 583 14.92 -38.84 48.46
C GLY A 583 13.97 -39.80 47.73
N LYS A 584 12.66 -39.76 48.01
CA LYS A 584 11.67 -40.68 47.42
C LYS A 584 11.15 -40.18 46.07
N ALA A 585 11.08 -38.86 45.87
CA ALA A 585 10.72 -38.26 44.58
C ALA A 585 11.81 -38.49 43.51
N ALA A 586 13.09 -38.51 43.89
CA ALA A 586 14.20 -38.80 42.98
C ALA A 586 14.16 -40.25 42.47
N ALA A 587 13.89 -41.24 43.32
CA ALA A 587 13.79 -42.65 42.93
C ALA A 587 12.63 -42.92 41.94
N ILE A 588 11.50 -42.22 42.10
CA ILE A 588 10.36 -42.29 41.19
C ILE A 588 10.69 -41.59 39.85
N GLY A 589 11.41 -40.47 39.89
CA GLY A 589 11.92 -39.78 38.70
C GLY A 589 12.89 -40.63 37.88
N THR A 590 13.84 -41.31 38.53
CA THR A 590 14.81 -42.19 37.86
C THR A 590 14.15 -43.45 37.29
N ALA A 591 13.17 -44.02 37.99
CA ALA A 591 12.40 -45.17 37.49
C ALA A 591 11.50 -44.79 36.30
N ALA A 592 10.86 -43.61 36.35
CA ALA A 592 10.06 -43.09 35.24
C ALA A 592 10.92 -42.75 34.01
N LEU A 593 12.10 -42.15 34.20
CA LEU A 593 13.03 -41.84 33.11
C LEU A 593 13.61 -43.11 32.47
N LYS A 594 13.95 -44.12 33.27
CA LYS A 594 14.42 -45.43 32.81
C LYS A 594 13.32 -46.21 32.08
N ALA A 595 12.08 -46.14 32.55
CA ALA A 595 10.91 -46.71 31.87
C ALA A 595 10.59 -45.97 30.56
N PHE A 596 10.74 -44.64 30.53
CA PHE A 596 10.51 -43.84 29.32
C PHE A 596 11.58 -44.08 28.26
N THR A 597 12.84 -44.27 28.68
CA THR A 597 13.96 -44.56 27.77
C THR A 597 13.85 -46.00 27.24
N ALA A 598 13.49 -46.97 28.09
CA ALA A 598 13.19 -48.34 27.66
C ALA A 598 11.95 -48.40 26.73
N ALA A 599 10.93 -47.57 26.96
CA ALA A 599 9.77 -47.46 26.08
C ALA A 599 10.13 -46.82 24.73
N ARG A 600 11.00 -45.80 24.72
CA ARG A 600 11.51 -45.18 23.49
C ARG A 600 12.36 -46.18 22.69
N ASP A 601 13.27 -46.88 23.33
CA ASP A 601 14.16 -47.84 22.69
C ASP A 601 13.39 -49.09 22.22
N GLY A 602 12.34 -49.49 22.96
CA GLY A 602 11.36 -50.50 22.54
C GLY A 602 10.49 -50.05 21.36
N LEU A 603 10.16 -48.77 21.26
CA LEU A 603 9.44 -48.19 20.12
C LEU A 603 10.35 -48.13 18.87
N GLU A 604 11.64 -47.84 19.03
CA GLU A 604 12.62 -47.85 17.94
C GLU A 604 12.97 -49.28 17.48
N ALA A 605 13.02 -50.26 18.39
CA ALA A 605 13.17 -51.68 18.07
C ALA A 605 11.91 -52.23 17.36
N ALA A 606 10.71 -51.91 17.85
CA ALA A 606 9.45 -52.25 17.18
C ALA A 606 9.29 -51.57 15.82
N ARG A 607 9.89 -50.38 15.63
CA ARG A 607 9.94 -49.68 14.34
C ARG A 607 10.95 -50.29 13.36
N ARG A 608 11.92 -51.07 13.86
CA ARG A 608 12.87 -51.85 13.05
C ARG A 608 12.39 -53.27 12.74
N GLU A 609 11.40 -53.79 13.46
CA GLU A 609 10.91 -55.16 13.32
C GLU A 609 9.40 -55.26 12.95
N ALA A 610 8.72 -54.14 12.71
CA ALA A 610 7.38 -54.13 12.14
C ALA A 610 7.46 -54.19 10.60
N GLU A 611 6.85 -55.24 10.05
CA GLU A 611 6.70 -55.65 8.65
C GLU A 611 6.19 -54.55 7.68
N LEU A 612 7.02 -53.55 7.42
CA LEU A 612 6.74 -52.52 6.41
C LEU A 612 6.95 -52.99 4.94
N PRO A 613 7.85 -53.95 4.61
CA PRO A 613 8.05 -54.35 3.21
C PRO A 613 6.85 -55.12 2.63
N THR A 614 6.27 -56.05 3.40
CA THR A 614 5.22 -56.97 2.91
C THR A 614 3.85 -56.30 2.76
N ALA A 615 3.55 -55.32 3.61
CA ALA A 615 2.32 -54.51 3.51
C ALA A 615 2.38 -53.52 2.35
N LEU A 616 3.55 -52.94 2.07
CA LEU A 616 3.75 -52.04 0.93
C LEU A 616 3.65 -52.79 -0.41
N GLU A 617 4.23 -53.99 -0.52
CA GLU A 617 4.12 -54.80 -1.75
C GLU A 617 2.66 -55.23 -2.04
N THR A 618 1.89 -55.57 -1.01
CA THR A 618 0.47 -55.94 -1.17
C THR A 618 -0.37 -54.73 -1.58
N ILE A 619 -0.03 -53.54 -1.06
CA ILE A 619 -0.72 -52.28 -1.38
C ILE A 619 -0.35 -51.78 -2.77
N ASP A 620 0.90 -51.92 -3.21
CA ASP A 620 1.35 -51.57 -4.56
C ASP A 620 0.70 -52.50 -5.61
N ALA A 621 0.53 -53.79 -5.29
CA ALA A 621 -0.22 -54.71 -6.14
C ALA A 621 -1.71 -54.31 -6.28
N ILE A 622 -2.35 -53.89 -5.18
CA ILE A 622 -3.74 -53.42 -5.19
C ILE A 622 -3.85 -52.08 -5.94
N ALA A 623 -2.91 -51.16 -5.75
CA ALA A 623 -2.88 -49.88 -6.45
C ALA A 623 -2.68 -50.07 -7.96
N ALA A 624 -1.75 -50.94 -8.36
CA ALA A 624 -1.52 -51.29 -9.76
C ALA A 624 -2.77 -51.94 -10.40
N GLN A 625 -3.47 -52.81 -9.66
CA GLN A 625 -4.71 -53.42 -10.14
C GLN A 625 -5.84 -52.39 -10.30
N ARG A 626 -5.99 -51.44 -9.37
CA ARG A 626 -6.99 -50.36 -9.47
C ARG A 626 -6.69 -49.38 -10.60
N VAL A 627 -5.41 -49.10 -10.87
CA VAL A 627 -5.02 -48.30 -12.05
C VAL A 627 -5.37 -49.03 -13.35
N LYS A 628 -5.17 -50.35 -13.40
CA LYS A 628 -5.53 -51.15 -14.58
C LYS A 628 -7.05 -51.20 -14.80
N GLU A 629 -7.83 -51.36 -13.74
CA GLU A 629 -9.31 -51.27 -13.78
C GLU A 629 -9.78 -49.88 -14.23
N ALA A 630 -9.17 -48.81 -13.72
CA ALA A 630 -9.51 -47.44 -14.12
C ALA A 630 -9.14 -47.16 -15.59
N GLN A 631 -8.02 -47.71 -16.08
CA GLN A 631 -7.65 -47.62 -17.50
C GLN A 631 -8.65 -48.37 -18.39
N VAL A 632 -9.09 -49.57 -17.99
CA VAL A 632 -10.13 -50.32 -18.73
C VAL A 632 -11.45 -49.54 -18.75
N ALA A 633 -11.86 -48.95 -17.62
CA ALA A 633 -13.07 -48.12 -17.53
C ALA A 633 -12.96 -46.85 -18.39
N ALA A 634 -11.80 -46.19 -18.41
CA ALA A 634 -11.57 -45.00 -19.24
C ALA A 634 -11.60 -45.33 -20.74
N VAL A 635 -11.04 -46.47 -21.16
CA VAL A 635 -11.09 -46.94 -22.55
C VAL A 635 -12.52 -47.31 -22.96
N ALA A 636 -13.28 -47.98 -22.08
CA ALA A 636 -14.68 -48.29 -22.33
C ALA A 636 -15.53 -47.01 -22.47
N HIS A 637 -15.31 -46.02 -21.60
CA HIS A 637 -16.02 -44.74 -21.66
C HIS A 637 -15.64 -43.92 -22.89
N LYS A 638 -14.37 -43.93 -23.30
CA LYS A 638 -13.95 -43.32 -24.56
C LYS A 638 -14.63 -43.98 -25.76
N LYS A 639 -14.72 -45.31 -25.79
CA LYS A 639 -15.41 -46.04 -26.86
C LYS A 639 -16.91 -45.71 -26.92
N GLU A 640 -17.55 -45.51 -25.76
CA GLU A 640 -18.94 -45.05 -25.68
C GLU A 640 -19.11 -43.61 -26.20
N MET A 641 -18.18 -42.71 -25.86
CA MET A 641 -18.16 -41.33 -26.34
C MET A 641 -17.93 -41.26 -27.85
N ASP A 642 -16.99 -42.06 -28.38
CA ASP A 642 -16.72 -42.14 -29.82
C ASP A 642 -17.93 -42.71 -30.57
N ALA A 643 -18.65 -43.69 -29.99
CA ALA A 643 -19.89 -44.22 -30.57
C ALA A 643 -21.03 -43.18 -30.58
N LYS A 644 -21.18 -42.38 -29.50
CA LYS A 644 -22.15 -41.28 -29.43
C LYS A 644 -21.81 -40.14 -30.40
N TYR A 645 -20.52 -39.83 -30.56
CA TYR A 645 -20.05 -38.83 -31.50
C TYR A 645 -20.27 -39.28 -32.95
N LYS A 646 -20.03 -40.56 -33.25
CA LYS A 646 -20.29 -41.12 -34.58
C LYS A 646 -21.79 -41.17 -34.90
N ALA A 647 -22.63 -41.57 -33.93
CA ALA A 647 -24.09 -41.50 -34.07
C ALA A 647 -24.60 -40.06 -34.30
N TRP A 648 -23.95 -39.06 -33.70
CA TRP A 648 -24.22 -37.64 -33.95
C TRP A 648 -23.82 -37.20 -35.36
N GLN A 649 -22.64 -37.62 -35.86
CA GLN A 649 -22.22 -37.32 -37.24
C GLN A 649 -23.12 -37.95 -38.30
N ASP A 650 -23.73 -39.10 -37.99
CA ASP A 650 -24.62 -39.82 -38.91
C ASP A 650 -26.09 -39.36 -38.80
N THR A 651 -26.41 -38.34 -37.98
CA THR A 651 -27.77 -37.80 -37.86
C THR A 651 -28.07 -36.80 -38.98
N PRO A 652 -29.10 -36.99 -39.83
CA PRO A 652 -29.40 -36.09 -40.95
C PRO A 652 -29.74 -34.66 -40.51
N ASP A 653 -29.22 -33.67 -41.25
CA ASP A 653 -29.35 -32.22 -41.01
C ASP A 653 -30.76 -31.66 -41.29
N GLU A 654 -31.74 -32.03 -40.47
CA GLU A 654 -33.05 -31.38 -40.45
C GLU A 654 -33.42 -30.92 -39.03
N PHE A 655 -32.97 -29.70 -38.66
CA PHE A 655 -33.73 -28.59 -38.04
C PHE A 655 -32.83 -27.67 -37.16
N PRO A 656 -32.88 -26.32 -37.31
CA PRO A 656 -31.84 -25.43 -36.79
C PRO A 656 -32.12 -24.86 -35.39
N HIS A 657 -31.07 -24.85 -34.57
CA HIS A 657 -30.75 -23.86 -33.52
C HIS A 657 -31.59 -23.69 -32.23
N LYS A 658 -32.40 -24.66 -31.79
CA LYS A 658 -32.89 -24.68 -30.38
C LYS A 658 -32.50 -25.91 -29.56
N ALA A 659 -32.31 -27.07 -30.18
CA ALA A 659 -31.80 -28.26 -29.48
C ALA A 659 -30.28 -28.19 -29.22
N GLU A 660 -29.55 -27.51 -30.11
CA GLU A 660 -28.08 -27.40 -30.08
C GLU A 660 -27.55 -26.66 -28.85
N ARG A 661 -28.26 -25.63 -28.38
CA ARG A 661 -27.90 -24.85 -27.19
C ARG A 661 -28.14 -25.64 -25.90
N LYS A 662 -29.22 -26.44 -25.85
CA LYS A 662 -29.57 -27.27 -24.69
C LYS A 662 -28.69 -28.53 -24.59
N ALA A 663 -28.30 -29.12 -25.73
CA ALA A 663 -27.33 -30.21 -25.76
C ALA A 663 -25.92 -29.74 -25.38
N ARG A 664 -25.48 -28.55 -25.84
CA ARG A 664 -24.21 -27.96 -25.40
C ARG A 664 -24.17 -27.65 -23.90
N GLU A 665 -25.24 -27.12 -23.32
CA GLU A 665 -25.31 -26.87 -21.87
C GLU A 665 -25.30 -28.16 -21.04
N ILE A 666 -25.97 -29.22 -21.50
CA ILE A 666 -26.00 -30.52 -20.80
C ILE A 666 -24.66 -31.24 -20.94
N ILE A 667 -24.04 -31.26 -22.12
CA ILE A 667 -22.74 -31.90 -22.35
C ILE A 667 -21.62 -31.13 -21.62
N TRP A 668 -21.65 -29.80 -21.61
CA TRP A 668 -20.65 -29.00 -20.91
C TRP A 668 -20.86 -29.04 -19.38
N GLY A 669 -22.11 -29.06 -18.90
CA GLY A 669 -22.43 -29.25 -17.50
C GLY A 669 -22.02 -30.63 -16.97
N GLN A 670 -22.26 -31.70 -17.74
CA GLN A 670 -21.85 -33.06 -17.35
C GLN A 670 -20.35 -33.29 -17.50
N SER A 671 -19.69 -32.69 -18.50
CA SER A 671 -18.23 -32.78 -18.67
C SER A 671 -17.48 -31.99 -17.60
N LYS A 672 -18.01 -30.84 -17.16
CA LYS A 672 -17.40 -30.04 -16.08
C LYS A 672 -17.52 -30.75 -14.73
N ILE A 673 -18.66 -31.38 -14.43
CA ILE A 673 -18.81 -32.20 -13.23
C ILE A 673 -17.91 -33.46 -13.30
N ALA A 674 -17.78 -34.11 -14.46
CA ALA A 674 -16.92 -35.28 -14.62
C ALA A 674 -15.40 -34.96 -14.62
N TYR A 675 -15.00 -33.75 -15.00
CA TYR A 675 -13.59 -33.31 -15.00
C TYR A 675 -13.17 -32.73 -13.64
N ASP A 676 -14.05 -31.99 -12.96
CA ASP A 676 -13.78 -31.44 -11.63
C ASP A 676 -13.96 -32.50 -10.51
N GLU A 677 -14.85 -33.49 -10.69
CA GLU A 677 -14.99 -34.66 -9.80
C GLU A 677 -14.26 -35.92 -10.29
N GLY A 678 -13.20 -35.74 -11.10
CA GLY A 678 -12.47 -36.85 -11.68
C GLY A 678 -11.85 -37.83 -10.63
N PRO A 679 -11.48 -39.05 -11.06
CA PRO A 679 -10.81 -40.03 -10.21
C PRO A 679 -9.53 -39.50 -9.57
N MET A 680 -8.90 -38.46 -10.11
CA MET A 680 -7.73 -37.79 -9.54
C MET A 680 -8.03 -36.92 -8.31
N SER A 681 -9.16 -36.21 -8.27
CA SER A 681 -9.59 -35.46 -7.08
C SER A 681 -10.07 -36.43 -5.99
N ARG A 682 -10.77 -37.51 -6.36
CA ARG A 682 -11.08 -38.61 -5.43
C ARG A 682 -9.84 -39.37 -4.94
N LEU A 683 -8.84 -39.61 -5.78
CA LEU A 683 -7.55 -40.21 -5.39
C LEU A 683 -6.76 -39.30 -4.46
N LYS A 684 -6.75 -37.97 -4.68
CA LYS A 684 -6.10 -37.02 -3.77
C LYS A 684 -6.81 -36.94 -2.42
N VAL A 685 -8.14 -36.97 -2.40
CA VAL A 685 -8.94 -37.00 -1.16
C VAL A 685 -8.80 -38.34 -0.45
N LEU A 686 -8.79 -39.46 -1.16
CA LEU A 686 -8.55 -40.79 -0.59
C LEU A 686 -7.11 -40.97 -0.11
N ALA A 687 -6.11 -40.41 -0.81
CA ALA A 687 -4.72 -40.39 -0.35
C ALA A 687 -4.55 -39.53 0.92
N ARG A 688 -5.23 -38.37 1.00
CA ARG A 688 -5.29 -37.57 2.25
C ARG A 688 -6.02 -38.30 3.37
N ARG A 689 -7.16 -38.93 3.10
CA ARG A 689 -7.90 -39.72 4.08
C ARG A 689 -7.14 -40.96 4.53
N LYS A 690 -6.38 -41.60 3.64
CA LYS A 690 -5.47 -42.71 3.95
C LYS A 690 -4.33 -42.25 4.85
N ALA A 691 -3.65 -41.15 4.50
CA ALA A 691 -2.60 -40.58 5.35
C ALA A 691 -3.15 -40.18 6.74
N GLN A 692 -4.36 -39.62 6.81
CA GLN A 692 -5.04 -39.33 8.08
C GLN A 692 -5.43 -40.61 8.83
N TYR A 693 -5.92 -41.65 8.14
CA TYR A 693 -6.26 -42.92 8.76
C TYR A 693 -5.02 -43.64 9.30
N GLU A 694 -3.89 -43.62 8.58
CA GLU A 694 -2.60 -44.14 9.01
C GLU A 694 -2.07 -43.39 10.24
N GLN A 695 -2.20 -42.07 10.27
CA GLN A 695 -1.84 -41.25 11.44
C GLN A 695 -2.71 -41.57 12.66
N VAL A 696 -4.01 -41.76 12.45
CA VAL A 696 -4.97 -42.09 13.52
C VAL A 696 -4.81 -43.53 14.00
N HIS A 697 -4.56 -44.50 13.11
CA HIS A 697 -4.39 -45.90 13.48
C HIS A 697 -3.03 -46.16 14.17
N ALA A 698 -1.97 -45.47 13.73
CA ALA A 698 -0.69 -45.48 14.43
C ALA A 698 -0.83 -44.86 15.84
N GLY A 699 -1.62 -43.78 15.96
CA GLY A 699 -1.98 -43.19 17.25
C GLY A 699 -2.80 -44.15 18.14
N LEU A 700 -3.79 -44.85 17.59
CA LEU A 700 -4.63 -45.78 18.34
C LEU A 700 -3.89 -47.05 18.77
N ALA A 701 -2.97 -47.57 17.94
CA ALA A 701 -2.09 -48.68 18.31
C ALA A 701 -1.09 -48.27 19.41
N ALA A 702 -0.55 -47.04 19.34
CA ALA A 702 0.30 -46.48 20.39
C ALA A 702 -0.47 -46.26 21.71
N ILE A 703 -1.74 -45.81 21.63
CA ILE A 703 -2.60 -45.65 22.81
C ILE A 703 -2.98 -47.01 23.41
N ALA A 704 -3.28 -48.03 22.59
CA ALA A 704 -3.59 -49.37 23.07
C ALA A 704 -2.36 -50.03 23.74
N ALA A 705 -1.17 -49.86 23.16
CA ALA A 705 0.09 -50.32 23.75
C ALA A 705 0.41 -49.57 25.05
N ALA A 706 0.24 -48.24 25.09
CA ALA A 706 0.43 -47.43 26.30
C ALA A 706 -0.58 -47.79 27.40
N LYS A 707 -1.81 -48.15 27.04
CA LYS A 707 -2.84 -48.58 28.00
C LYS A 707 -2.53 -49.97 28.57
N ALA A 708 -2.07 -50.91 27.74
CA ALA A 708 -1.63 -52.23 28.20
C ALA A 708 -0.40 -52.12 29.12
N GLU A 709 0.53 -51.22 28.81
CA GLU A 709 1.72 -50.99 29.64
C GLU A 709 1.37 -50.26 30.95
N ASN A 710 0.46 -49.29 30.93
CA ASN A 710 -0.04 -48.65 32.15
C ASN A 710 -0.73 -49.66 33.09
N GLN A 711 -1.52 -50.60 32.54
CA GLN A 711 -2.09 -51.69 33.33
C GLN A 711 -1.01 -52.61 33.93
N ARG A 712 0.09 -52.84 33.21
CA ARG A 712 1.25 -53.61 33.69
C ARG A 712 2.00 -52.88 34.80
N VAL A 713 2.19 -51.57 34.67
CA VAL A 713 2.80 -50.71 35.68
C VAL A 713 1.92 -50.64 36.93
N GLN A 714 0.61 -50.52 36.80
CA GLN A 714 -0.30 -50.57 37.95
C GLN A 714 -0.28 -51.92 38.68
N ALA A 715 -0.20 -53.03 37.95
CA ALA A 715 -0.04 -54.36 38.55
C ALA A 715 1.31 -54.52 39.27
N ALA A 716 2.39 -53.97 38.72
CA ALA A 716 3.70 -53.93 39.37
C ALA A 716 3.69 -53.06 40.63
N LEU A 717 3.03 -51.89 40.57
CA LEU A 717 2.91 -50.96 41.71
C LEU A 717 2.11 -51.59 42.86
N GLY A 718 1.03 -52.32 42.56
CA GLY A 718 0.26 -53.07 43.55
C GLY A 718 1.11 -54.11 44.28
N LYS A 719 1.91 -54.87 43.52
CA LYS A 719 2.84 -55.87 44.09
C LYS A 719 3.92 -55.22 44.98
N THR A 720 4.47 -54.08 44.57
CA THR A 720 5.46 -53.35 45.37
C THR A 720 4.85 -52.75 46.64
N LEU A 721 3.59 -52.30 46.59
CA LEU A 721 2.87 -51.81 47.77
C LEU A 721 2.58 -52.94 48.78
N ASP A 722 2.27 -54.14 48.30
CA ASP A 722 2.11 -55.35 49.13
C ASP A 722 3.45 -55.78 49.77
N GLU A 723 4.56 -55.68 49.03
CA GLU A 723 5.92 -55.93 49.54
C GLU A 723 6.37 -54.88 50.56
N ILE A 724 6.00 -53.61 50.38
CA ILE A 724 6.25 -52.52 51.35
C ILE A 724 5.39 -52.71 52.61
N ALA A 725 4.14 -53.18 52.47
CA ALA A 725 3.29 -53.51 53.60
C ALA A 725 3.86 -54.68 54.43
N ALA A 726 4.49 -55.66 53.78
CA ALA A 726 5.21 -56.75 54.44
C ALA A 726 6.51 -56.30 55.15
N TYR A 727 7.08 -55.16 54.76
CA TYR A 727 8.31 -54.61 55.35
C TYR A 727 8.08 -53.72 56.60
N LYS A 728 6.82 -53.44 56.99
CA LYS A 728 6.48 -52.61 58.16
C LYS A 728 6.78 -53.24 59.53
N GLU A 729 7.23 -54.49 59.60
CA GLU A 729 7.48 -55.21 60.87
C GLU A 729 8.94 -55.19 61.36
N LYS A 730 9.91 -54.56 60.69
CA LYS A 730 11.29 -54.51 61.20
C LYS A 730 11.96 -53.14 61.10
N THR A 731 12.53 -52.77 62.23
CA THR A 731 13.02 -51.46 62.67
C THR A 731 14.28 -50.95 61.94
N VAL A 732 14.28 -49.62 61.75
CA VAL A 732 15.35 -48.59 61.61
C VAL A 732 16.81 -48.99 61.88
N VAL A 733 17.76 -48.54 61.04
CA VAL A 733 18.93 -47.65 61.34
C VAL A 733 19.81 -47.46 60.07
N VAL A 734 20.34 -46.23 59.97
CA VAL A 734 21.04 -45.48 58.89
C VAL A 734 22.47 -45.98 58.57
N THR A 735 22.95 -45.81 57.33
CA THR A 735 24.17 -45.04 56.94
C THR A 735 24.52 -45.18 55.46
N SER A 736 24.95 -44.06 54.85
CA SER A 736 25.19 -43.84 53.42
C SER A 736 26.67 -43.53 53.13
N ALA A 737 27.15 -43.97 51.96
CA ALA A 737 28.40 -43.51 51.35
C ALA A 737 28.28 -43.48 49.81
N SER A 738 28.39 -42.27 49.25
CA SER A 738 29.04 -41.85 48.00
C SER A 738 28.98 -42.74 46.73
N ILE A 739 28.45 -42.18 45.63
CA ILE A 739 28.98 -42.13 44.24
C ILE A 739 27.81 -42.07 43.26
N GLU A 740 27.53 -40.90 42.67
CA GLU A 740 26.88 -40.80 41.36
C GLU A 740 27.07 -39.39 40.76
N ALA A 741 28.34 -39.05 40.51
CA ALA A 741 28.74 -37.91 39.67
C ALA A 741 29.85 -38.31 38.69
N SER A 742 29.87 -39.56 38.21
CA SER A 742 30.98 -40.07 37.38
C SER A 742 30.56 -40.85 36.14
N LEU A 743 29.27 -40.88 35.78
CA LEU A 743 28.80 -41.67 34.62
C LEU A 743 28.38 -40.86 33.40
N GLU A 744 28.13 -39.55 33.51
CA GLU A 744 27.86 -38.71 32.32
C GLU A 744 29.11 -38.06 31.70
N LEU A 745 30.24 -38.00 32.42
CA LEU A 745 31.49 -37.46 31.87
C LEU A 745 32.29 -38.50 31.06
N LEU A 746 32.02 -39.79 31.23
CA LEU A 746 32.72 -40.86 30.52
C LEU A 746 32.22 -41.06 29.09
N GLN A 747 31.00 -40.61 28.78
CA GLN A 747 30.40 -40.78 27.46
C GLN A 747 30.69 -39.61 26.51
N ALA A 748 31.13 -38.46 27.04
CA ALA A 748 31.54 -37.30 26.24
C ALA A 748 33.03 -37.33 25.78
N LEU A 749 33.83 -38.28 26.29
CA LEU A 749 35.27 -38.39 25.99
C LEU A 749 35.62 -39.45 24.91
N GLU A 750 34.64 -40.19 24.38
CA GLU A 750 34.86 -41.14 23.27
C GLU A 750 34.78 -40.51 21.87
N ASP A 751 34.15 -39.34 21.71
CA ASP A 751 33.83 -38.77 20.38
C ASP A 751 34.70 -37.56 19.95
N GLY A 752 35.87 -37.35 20.55
CA GLY A 752 36.90 -36.48 19.98
C GLY A 752 36.49 -35.04 19.65
N MET A 753 35.72 -34.37 20.52
CA MET A 753 35.40 -32.94 20.41
C MET A 753 36.16 -32.12 21.46
N SER A 754 36.73 -30.98 21.06
CA SER A 754 37.15 -29.95 22.02
C SER A 754 35.91 -29.20 22.51
N VAL A 755 35.68 -29.17 23.81
CA VAL A 755 34.59 -28.41 24.44
C VAL A 755 35.20 -27.21 25.16
N ASP A 756 34.95 -26.00 24.66
CA ASP A 756 35.14 -24.79 25.45
C ASP A 756 33.86 -24.54 26.25
N MET A 757 33.96 -24.68 27.58
CA MET A 757 32.83 -24.50 28.50
C MET A 757 33.07 -23.24 29.33
N ASN A 758 32.23 -22.22 29.14
CA ASN A 758 32.17 -21.07 30.04
C ASN A 758 31.09 -21.33 31.09
N LEU A 759 31.50 -21.61 32.33
CA LEU A 759 30.59 -21.69 33.46
C LEU A 759 30.52 -20.32 34.14
N GLU A 760 29.34 -19.70 34.13
CA GLU A 760 29.04 -18.52 34.94
C GLU A 760 28.27 -18.96 36.17
N LEU A 761 28.90 -18.88 37.34
CA LEU A 761 28.26 -19.20 38.62
C LEU A 761 28.00 -17.89 39.39
N LEU A 762 26.75 -17.69 39.79
CA LEU A 762 26.33 -16.58 40.62
C LEU A 762 26.41 -17.00 42.10
N PHE A 763 27.42 -16.51 42.79
CA PHE A 763 27.54 -16.63 44.24
C PHE A 763 27.33 -15.25 44.87
N CYS A 764 26.28 -15.11 45.67
CA CYS A 764 25.90 -13.85 46.34
C CYS A 764 25.80 -12.62 45.40
N GLY A 765 25.21 -12.80 44.22
CA GLY A 765 24.83 -11.67 43.35
C GLY A 765 25.96 -11.02 42.54
N LYS A 766 27.15 -11.65 42.43
CA LYS A 766 28.17 -11.23 41.44
C LYS A 766 28.62 -12.42 40.59
N PRO A 767 28.64 -12.30 39.25
CA PRO A 767 29.11 -13.37 38.38
C PRO A 767 30.63 -13.49 38.47
N LYS A 768 31.13 -14.73 38.54
CA LYS A 768 32.52 -15.07 38.26
C LYS A 768 32.58 -16.09 37.14
N THR A 769 33.39 -15.78 36.14
CA THR A 769 33.65 -16.65 34.99
C THR A 769 34.97 -17.38 35.21
N VAL A 770 34.96 -18.70 35.10
CA VAL A 770 36.18 -19.51 35.09
C VAL A 770 36.29 -20.17 33.72
N ASN A 771 37.39 -19.89 33.02
CA ASN A 771 37.72 -20.54 31.74
C ASN A 771 38.67 -21.70 32.00
N ILE A 772 38.30 -22.89 31.53
CA ILE A 772 39.16 -24.07 31.59
C ILE A 772 39.26 -24.65 30.19
N GLN A 773 40.47 -24.66 29.66
CA GLN A 773 40.78 -25.22 28.35
C GLN A 773 41.55 -26.53 28.50
N TRP A 774 41.10 -27.60 27.85
CA TRP A 774 41.75 -28.92 27.89
C TRP A 774 42.31 -29.27 26.52
N ILE A 775 43.60 -29.63 26.47
CA ILE A 775 44.26 -30.18 25.27
C ILE A 775 44.88 -31.52 25.68
N ILE A 776 44.42 -32.62 25.07
CA ILE A 776 45.05 -33.94 25.26
C ILE A 776 45.31 -34.57 23.89
N GLY A 777 46.60 -34.78 23.59
CA GLY A 777 47.08 -35.42 22.37
C GLY A 777 47.33 -36.93 22.55
N LYS A 778 46.59 -37.74 21.78
CA LYS A 778 46.72 -39.18 21.47
C LYS A 778 46.75 -40.21 22.62
N PRO A 779 46.23 -41.44 22.36
CA PRO A 779 45.78 -42.33 23.42
C PRO A 779 46.82 -43.41 23.75
N ALA A 780 47.12 -43.59 25.02
CA ALA A 780 47.71 -44.82 25.51
C ALA A 780 47.11 -45.20 26.87
N GLN A 781 46.75 -46.48 26.93
CA GLN A 781 46.23 -47.23 28.05
C GLN A 781 46.98 -46.93 29.35
N ASN A 782 46.26 -46.35 30.33
CA ASN A 782 46.42 -46.49 31.80
C ASN A 782 45.91 -45.25 32.58
N ALA A 783 44.83 -44.59 32.12
CA ALA A 783 44.22 -43.46 32.83
C ALA A 783 43.53 -43.85 34.16
N LYS A 784 43.18 -45.13 34.36
CA LYS A 784 42.50 -45.58 35.59
C LYS A 784 43.37 -45.49 36.85
N MET A 785 44.70 -45.47 36.73
CA MET A 785 45.60 -45.51 37.88
C MET A 785 46.03 -44.12 38.40
N VAL A 786 45.90 -43.06 37.60
CA VAL A 786 46.32 -41.70 37.98
C VAL A 786 45.19 -40.93 38.68
N VAL A 787 43.92 -41.22 38.37
CA VAL A 787 42.76 -40.51 38.95
C VAL A 787 42.47 -40.96 40.39
N ALA A 788 42.79 -42.21 40.76
CA ALA A 788 42.59 -42.70 42.12
C ALA A 788 43.55 -42.08 43.16
N ALA A 789 44.68 -41.50 42.72
CA ALA A 789 45.68 -40.91 43.63
C ALA A 789 45.51 -39.39 43.86
N LEU A 790 44.70 -38.69 43.04
CA LEU A 790 44.62 -37.22 43.07
C LEU A 790 43.35 -36.67 43.74
N MET A 791 42.29 -37.47 43.91
CA MET A 791 41.06 -37.02 44.56
C MET A 791 41.22 -36.60 46.04
N PRO A 792 42.07 -37.25 46.86
CA PRO A 792 42.29 -36.80 48.25
C PRO A 792 43.02 -35.46 48.37
N ALA A 793 43.72 -35.00 47.33
CA ALA A 793 44.46 -33.73 47.34
C ALA A 793 43.57 -32.52 46.99
N VAL A 794 42.56 -32.72 46.13
CA VAL A 794 41.63 -31.66 45.72
C VAL A 794 40.60 -31.35 46.83
N CYS A 795 40.16 -32.37 47.58
CA CYS A 795 39.27 -32.15 48.73
C CYS A 795 39.92 -31.36 49.88
N ARG A 796 41.26 -31.28 49.96
CA ARG A 796 41.95 -30.44 50.97
C ARG A 796 42.13 -28.98 50.55
N LEU A 797 41.95 -28.66 49.27
CA LEU A 797 42.12 -27.29 48.75
C LEU A 797 40.81 -26.50 48.68
N VAL A 798 39.66 -27.16 48.87
CA VAL A 798 38.32 -26.55 48.80
C VAL A 798 37.68 -26.35 50.18
N ASN A 799 38.15 -27.03 51.22
CA ASN A 799 37.72 -26.81 52.61
C ASN A 799 38.67 -25.88 53.37
N GLY A 800 38.80 -24.66 52.87
CA GLY A 800 39.04 -23.48 53.70
C GLY A 800 37.71 -22.82 53.98
#